data_AF-A0A971PK03-F1
#
_entry.id   AF-A0A971PK03-F1
#
_cell.length_a   1.000
_cell.length_b   1.000
_cell.length_c   1.000
_cell.angle_alpha   90.00
_cell.angle_beta   90.00
_cell.angle_gamma   90.00
#
_symmetry.space_group_name_H-M   'P 1'
#
loop_
_entity.id
_entity.type
_entity.pdbx_description
1 polymer ?
#
loop_
_entity_poly.entity_id
_entity_poly.type
_entity_poly.pdbx_seq_one_letter_code
_entity_poly.pdbx_strand_id
1 'polypeptide(L)'
;MHGAYAHRRGAARSAPRGPLRSERWRGPVGAAAVLAFLAASYPLWGQSVLRIHHINVTFGDATLIEFPDGTNWLIDQGDVGTSGTRVRDYLEARGVTSLHTIVASHFHEDHIGGIATVLASPIAYLTAYEHPGAKVPADDSATARWDAYTENPMRTSPSPGQRWYFGGVEVQSVCVGHTETSSSTLLDGSSVGGLGTDENAYSLGFMISWNGFDYLTMGDLTSPVENELGPRLAFHEIDVLKVSHHGSTSSTSAAFCQAIRPEVAVVSVGSGNYYGHPAQQTLNNLNSGGVNWIYVTEQGTGTPGSAPNMSYLNDTILISYTFSTNQYTVHGGATNDLYVADEGALGPDSDGDGIPDDIEDANGNGLYDGGDPSNLHNADTDGDGIPDGVEDANRNGQIGGDLDGDRAQNLSETWTETNPASADSDRDGLNDGVEDANRNGIGDAGETDPRNPDTDGDDLDDRRESSYGADPLDPDTDDDSYRDGIECRFGSDPASASSLPAIRTPMGDADIVVNEYLADVPQDLEAGDVNGDGTRGTSQDEFIELVNISNAYLDISGYRLHDAGNTTVRFTFPSSPFRTIVPPGDAVVVFGGGDVSEFGGTFGNCRRNGLLFASTASGGLSLNDTGDTIQFKTPDGVDAITDTVYGSGKPAPAPADQSATRSPDSTGGFIAHAHAAGAEGALFSPGTMLDGGPFVLPWTPPLRFNFQPPGSSPGDYLPDRGEAYSPLDQYGWH
;
A
#
# COMPACT_ATOMS: atom_id res chain seq x y z
N MET A 1 -16.56 -60.31 -47.12
CA MET A 1 -17.90 -60.92 -47.15
C MET A 1 -18.89 -59.75 -47.22
N HIS A 2 -19.72 -59.57 -48.26
CA HIS A 2 -21.01 -60.24 -48.49
C HIS A 2 -21.93 -60.18 -47.26
N GLY A 3 -23.13 -59.59 -47.27
CA GLY A 3 -23.88 -58.80 -48.29
C GLY A 3 -25.05 -58.05 -47.59
N ALA A 4 -25.65 -56.95 -48.07
CA ALA A 4 -26.27 -56.60 -49.36
C ALA A 4 -27.82 -56.73 -49.36
N TYR A 5 -28.51 -55.83 -50.10
CA TYR A 5 -29.98 -55.62 -50.27
C TYR A 5 -30.68 -54.86 -49.12
N ALA A 6 -31.39 -53.73 -49.29
CA ALA A 6 -32.27 -53.16 -50.36
C ALA A 6 -33.66 -53.83 -50.44
N HIS A 7 -34.78 -53.21 -50.85
CA HIS A 7 -35.05 -51.93 -51.54
C HIS A 7 -36.55 -51.55 -51.37
N ARG A 8 -37.01 -50.28 -51.40
CA ARG A 8 -37.21 -49.32 -52.54
C ARG A 8 -37.31 -47.87 -51.97
N ARG A 9 -37.44 -46.70 -52.65
CA ARG A 9 -37.99 -46.15 -53.93
C ARG A 9 -39.53 -45.96 -54.01
N GLY A 10 -40.09 -44.78 -54.36
CA GLY A 10 -39.51 -43.42 -54.53
C GLY A 10 -40.18 -42.56 -55.64
N ALA A 11 -39.68 -41.33 -55.82
CA ALA A 11 -39.80 -40.44 -57.00
C ALA A 11 -41.20 -39.85 -57.35
N ALA A 12 -41.35 -38.68 -58.01
CA ALA A 12 -40.39 -37.68 -58.56
C ALA A 12 -40.93 -36.24 -58.27
N ARG A 13 -40.79 -35.12 -59.01
CA ARG A 13 -40.24 -34.64 -60.33
C ARG A 13 -40.29 -33.07 -60.24
N SER A 14 -39.57 -32.18 -60.92
CA SER A 14 -38.40 -32.17 -61.85
C SER A 14 -37.88 -30.71 -61.99
N ALA A 15 -36.67 -30.51 -62.52
CA ALA A 15 -36.02 -29.20 -62.74
C ALA A 15 -35.91 -28.85 -64.26
N PRO A 16 -35.07 -27.90 -64.75
CA PRO A 16 -34.53 -26.64 -64.19
C PRO A 16 -34.72 -25.42 -65.15
N ARG A 17 -34.28 -24.20 -64.75
CA ARG A 17 -33.60 -23.16 -65.59
C ARG A 17 -33.36 -21.84 -64.82
N GLY A 18 -32.23 -21.18 -65.09
CA GLY A 18 -32.02 -19.73 -64.91
C GLY A 18 -31.62 -19.11 -66.26
N PRO A 19 -30.86 -17.99 -66.34
CA PRO A 19 -30.55 -16.99 -65.30
C PRO A 19 -30.94 -15.56 -65.75
N LEU A 20 -30.88 -14.56 -64.85
CA LEU A 20 -30.91 -13.13 -65.21
C LEU A 20 -29.94 -12.30 -64.36
N ARG A 21 -29.34 -11.27 -64.98
CA ARG A 21 -28.53 -10.20 -64.36
C ARG A 21 -29.24 -8.86 -64.58
N SER A 22 -28.98 -7.88 -63.70
CA SER A 22 -28.92 -6.41 -63.96
C SER A 22 -30.22 -5.71 -64.49
N GLU A 23 -30.72 -4.56 -64.01
CA GLU A 23 -30.30 -3.52 -63.04
C GLU A 23 -31.59 -2.89 -62.37
N ARG A 24 -31.67 -1.70 -61.70
CA ARG A 24 -30.73 -0.60 -61.35
C ARG A 24 -31.24 0.27 -60.17
N TRP A 25 -30.31 0.66 -59.28
CA TRP A 25 -30.20 2.00 -58.62
C TRP A 25 -31.19 2.54 -57.56
N ARG A 26 -30.60 3.33 -56.63
CA ARG A 26 -31.18 4.19 -55.54
C ARG A 26 -31.87 3.43 -54.40
N GLY A 27 -31.71 3.78 -53.12
CA GLY A 27 -30.86 4.79 -52.46
C GLY A 27 -31.16 4.80 -50.94
N PRO A 28 -30.22 5.17 -50.04
CA PRO A 28 -30.36 4.84 -48.62
C PRO A 28 -31.23 5.83 -47.83
N VAL A 29 -32.37 5.37 -47.33
CA VAL A 29 -33.14 6.00 -46.24
C VAL A 29 -33.64 4.86 -45.32
N GLY A 30 -32.88 4.54 -44.27
CA GLY A 30 -33.22 3.39 -43.42
C GLY A 30 -32.27 3.05 -42.26
N ALA A 31 -31.06 3.62 -42.19
CA ALA A 31 -30.12 3.31 -41.09
C ALA A 31 -30.47 4.02 -39.76
N ALA A 32 -30.89 5.29 -39.80
CA ALA A 32 -31.09 6.11 -38.60
C ALA A 32 -32.33 5.71 -37.76
N ALA A 33 -33.35 5.12 -38.37
CA ALA A 33 -34.62 4.80 -37.70
C ALA A 33 -34.62 3.47 -36.94
N VAL A 34 -33.68 2.56 -37.23
CA VAL A 34 -33.58 1.24 -36.58
C VAL A 34 -32.77 1.33 -35.28
N LEU A 35 -31.69 2.13 -35.28
CA LEU A 35 -30.91 2.40 -34.06
C LEU A 35 -31.73 3.13 -32.98
N ALA A 36 -32.63 4.03 -33.38
CA ALA A 36 -33.52 4.76 -32.47
C ALA A 36 -34.60 3.89 -31.78
N PHE A 37 -34.87 2.67 -32.26
CA PHE A 37 -35.87 1.76 -31.68
C PHE A 37 -35.27 0.60 -30.87
N LEU A 38 -33.96 0.38 -30.92
CA LEU A 38 -33.25 -0.52 -30.00
C LEU A 38 -32.80 0.21 -28.72
N ALA A 39 -32.61 1.53 -28.77
CA ALA A 39 -32.23 2.35 -27.62
C ALA A 39 -33.39 2.68 -26.63
N ALA A 40 -34.59 2.11 -26.83
CA ALA A 40 -35.81 2.50 -26.11
C ALA A 40 -36.44 1.37 -25.25
N SER A 41 -35.74 0.26 -25.06
CA SER A 41 -36.20 -0.87 -24.23
C SER A 41 -35.10 -1.58 -23.44
N TYR A 42 -33.96 -0.90 -23.21
CA TYR A 42 -33.09 -1.24 -22.08
C TYR A 42 -33.70 -0.58 -20.83
N PRO A 43 -33.80 -1.27 -19.68
CA PRO A 43 -34.18 -0.62 -18.43
C PRO A 43 -33.14 0.45 -18.09
N LEU A 44 -33.62 1.60 -17.60
CA LEU A 44 -32.75 2.69 -17.15
C LEU A 44 -32.03 2.26 -15.87
N TRP A 45 -30.82 1.73 -16.04
CA TRP A 45 -29.80 1.50 -15.01
C TRP A 45 -30.35 0.78 -13.77
N GLY A 46 -30.26 -0.55 -13.77
CA GLY A 46 -30.34 -1.33 -12.53
C GLY A 46 -29.36 -0.77 -11.48
N GLN A 47 -29.71 -0.88 -10.21
CA GLN A 47 -29.00 -0.15 -9.16
C GLN A 47 -27.56 -0.67 -9.07
N SER A 48 -26.57 0.23 -9.07
CA SER A 48 -25.15 -0.12 -8.87
C SER A 48 -24.82 -0.59 -7.45
N VAL A 49 -25.82 -1.10 -6.72
CA VAL A 49 -25.80 -1.34 -5.28
C VAL A 49 -26.46 -2.69 -4.96
N LEU A 50 -25.73 -3.55 -4.26
CA LEU A 50 -26.23 -4.76 -3.61
C LEU A 50 -26.62 -4.38 -2.17
N ARG A 51 -27.77 -4.85 -1.68
CA ARG A 51 -28.17 -4.63 -0.27
C ARG A 51 -28.46 -5.92 0.46
N ILE A 52 -28.01 -5.98 1.71
CA ILE A 52 -28.24 -7.11 2.61
C ILE A 52 -28.82 -6.55 3.91
N HIS A 53 -30.07 -6.93 4.20
CA HIS A 53 -30.88 -6.40 5.29
C HIS A 53 -31.10 -7.50 6.35
N HIS A 54 -30.38 -7.44 7.46
CA HIS A 54 -30.62 -8.28 8.63
C HIS A 54 -31.78 -7.70 9.44
N ILE A 55 -32.99 -8.14 9.12
CA ILE A 55 -34.24 -7.60 9.66
C ILE A 55 -34.29 -7.86 11.16
N ASN A 56 -34.47 -6.82 11.99
CA ASN A 56 -34.67 -7.02 13.42
C ASN A 56 -36.04 -7.68 13.69
N VAL A 57 -36.02 -9.01 13.74
CA VAL A 57 -37.13 -9.89 14.10
C VAL A 57 -37.33 -10.05 15.61
N THR A 58 -36.53 -9.38 16.44
CA THR A 58 -36.19 -9.73 17.82
C THR A 58 -35.40 -11.03 17.88
N PHE A 59 -36.03 -12.17 18.17
CA PHE A 59 -35.35 -13.46 18.18
C PHE A 59 -35.42 -14.16 16.82
N GLY A 60 -34.35 -14.89 16.47
CA GLY A 60 -34.18 -15.57 15.20
C GLY A 60 -33.48 -14.75 14.10
N ASP A 61 -33.38 -15.35 12.92
CA ASP A 61 -32.73 -14.82 11.72
C ASP A 61 -33.76 -14.46 10.64
N ALA A 62 -33.57 -13.33 9.95
CA ALA A 62 -34.25 -13.03 8.69
C ALA A 62 -33.44 -12.01 7.87
N THR A 63 -32.94 -12.43 6.70
CA THR A 63 -32.07 -11.63 5.84
C THR A 63 -32.68 -11.45 4.45
N LEU A 64 -33.04 -10.22 4.10
CA LEU A 64 -33.43 -9.84 2.73
C LEU A 64 -32.19 -9.40 1.94
N ILE A 65 -31.98 -9.97 0.75
CA ILE A 65 -30.97 -9.52 -0.20
C ILE A 65 -31.67 -8.87 -1.39
N GLU A 66 -31.40 -7.58 -1.65
CA GLU A 66 -31.83 -6.86 -2.86
C GLU A 66 -30.67 -6.81 -3.87
N PHE A 67 -30.83 -7.47 -5.02
CA PHE A 67 -29.78 -7.55 -6.06
C PHE A 67 -29.83 -6.37 -7.05
N PRO A 68 -28.71 -6.03 -7.73
CA PRO A 68 -28.61 -4.91 -8.66
C PRO A 68 -29.67 -4.85 -9.78
N ASP A 69 -30.15 -6.01 -10.26
CA ASP A 69 -31.19 -6.10 -11.30
C ASP A 69 -32.64 -5.99 -10.76
N GLY A 70 -32.81 -5.83 -9.44
CA GLY A 70 -34.12 -5.79 -8.77
C GLY A 70 -34.67 -7.16 -8.39
N THR A 71 -33.92 -8.24 -8.60
CA THR A 71 -34.20 -9.55 -8.01
C THR A 71 -34.01 -9.49 -6.49
N ASN A 72 -34.76 -10.29 -5.73
CA ASN A 72 -34.65 -10.36 -4.27
C ASN A 72 -34.56 -11.79 -3.77
N TRP A 73 -33.77 -12.06 -2.75
CA TRP A 73 -33.79 -13.32 -1.97
C TRP A 73 -34.18 -13.02 -0.52
N LEU A 74 -34.84 -13.97 0.15
CA LEU A 74 -35.12 -13.91 1.58
C LEU A 74 -34.59 -15.20 2.24
N ILE A 75 -33.60 -15.07 3.12
CA ILE A 75 -33.01 -16.17 3.88
C ILE A 75 -33.54 -16.09 5.31
N ASP A 76 -34.26 -17.12 5.74
CA ASP A 76 -34.95 -17.22 7.02
C ASP A 76 -36.00 -16.10 7.26
N GLN A 77 -36.89 -16.32 8.23
CA GLN A 77 -38.11 -15.52 8.43
C GLN A 77 -38.41 -15.20 9.91
N GLY A 78 -37.46 -15.51 10.81
CA GLY A 78 -37.55 -15.28 12.24
C GLY A 78 -38.50 -16.22 12.99
N ASP A 79 -38.52 -16.03 14.31
CA ASP A 79 -39.31 -16.80 15.28
C ASP A 79 -40.84 -16.81 15.04
N VAL A 80 -41.56 -17.64 15.79
CA VAL A 80 -43.03 -17.66 15.83
C VAL A 80 -43.64 -16.34 16.32
N GLY A 81 -44.96 -16.24 16.16
CA GLY A 81 -45.73 -15.11 16.69
C GLY A 81 -45.58 -13.86 15.81
N THR A 82 -44.65 -12.96 16.17
CA THR A 82 -44.56 -11.64 15.52
C THR A 82 -43.52 -11.53 14.41
N SER A 83 -42.50 -12.39 14.34
CA SER A 83 -41.36 -12.20 13.43
C SER A 83 -41.77 -12.28 11.97
N GLY A 84 -42.54 -13.30 11.56
CA GLY A 84 -43.09 -13.37 10.20
C GLY A 84 -44.00 -12.19 9.81
N THR A 85 -44.59 -11.49 10.80
CA THR A 85 -45.30 -10.22 10.56
C THR A 85 -44.33 -9.05 10.42
N ARG A 86 -43.27 -8.96 11.23
CA ARG A 86 -42.19 -7.97 11.05
C ARG A 86 -41.54 -8.10 9.68
N VAL A 87 -41.22 -9.32 9.24
CA VAL A 87 -40.62 -9.61 7.93
C VAL A 87 -41.56 -9.19 6.80
N ARG A 88 -42.83 -9.60 6.83
CA ARG A 88 -43.83 -9.15 5.83
C ARG A 88 -43.94 -7.63 5.79
N ASP A 89 -44.13 -6.98 6.94
CA ASP A 89 -44.36 -5.54 7.00
C ASP A 89 -43.10 -4.74 6.59
N TYR A 90 -41.90 -5.28 6.83
CA TYR A 90 -40.64 -4.73 6.33
C TYR A 90 -40.53 -4.87 4.80
N LEU A 91 -40.83 -6.05 4.24
CA LEU A 91 -40.85 -6.29 2.79
C LEU A 91 -41.87 -5.38 2.07
N GLU A 92 -43.08 -5.24 2.62
CA GLU A 92 -44.11 -4.33 2.09
C GLU A 92 -43.67 -2.87 2.19
N ALA A 93 -43.00 -2.45 3.28
CA ALA A 93 -42.45 -1.10 3.44
C ALA A 93 -41.24 -0.80 2.53
N ARG A 94 -40.42 -1.81 2.20
CA ARG A 94 -39.38 -1.75 1.15
C ARG A 94 -39.96 -1.69 -0.26
N GLY A 95 -41.22 -2.11 -0.45
CA GLY A 95 -41.86 -2.22 -1.75
C GLY A 95 -41.56 -3.53 -2.49
N VAL A 96 -41.08 -4.57 -1.78
CA VAL A 96 -40.78 -5.88 -2.37
C VAL A 96 -42.09 -6.59 -2.71
N THR A 97 -42.44 -6.60 -4.00
CA THR A 97 -43.63 -7.31 -4.51
C THR A 97 -43.34 -8.75 -4.93
N SER A 98 -42.07 -9.13 -5.04
CA SER A 98 -41.67 -10.49 -5.42
C SER A 98 -40.25 -10.84 -4.96
N LEU A 99 -40.09 -12.08 -4.50
CA LEU A 99 -38.83 -12.74 -4.20
C LEU A 99 -38.53 -13.75 -5.32
N HIS A 100 -37.28 -13.90 -5.75
CA HIS A 100 -36.90 -15.03 -6.59
C HIS A 100 -36.80 -16.29 -5.72
N THR A 101 -36.13 -16.17 -4.58
CA THR A 101 -35.87 -17.28 -3.66
C THR A 101 -36.35 -16.92 -2.26
N ILE A 102 -37.04 -17.86 -1.63
CA ILE A 102 -37.14 -17.96 -0.17
C ILE A 102 -36.22 -19.12 0.25
N VAL A 103 -35.46 -18.97 1.33
CA VAL A 103 -34.62 -20.03 1.90
C VAL A 103 -35.07 -20.27 3.34
N ALA A 104 -35.13 -21.54 3.73
CA ALA A 104 -35.00 -21.95 5.12
C ALA A 104 -33.61 -22.59 5.26
N SER A 105 -32.71 -21.98 6.02
CA SER A 105 -31.36 -22.50 6.25
C SER A 105 -31.44 -23.87 6.90
N HIS A 106 -32.27 -23.98 7.95
CA HIS A 106 -32.69 -25.21 8.61
C HIS A 106 -34.09 -25.02 9.24
N PHE A 107 -34.51 -25.92 10.12
CA PHE A 107 -35.91 -26.09 10.51
C PHE A 107 -36.29 -25.70 11.96
N HIS A 108 -35.44 -24.99 12.72
CA HIS A 108 -35.82 -24.49 14.05
C HIS A 108 -36.75 -23.25 14.00
N GLU A 109 -37.50 -23.03 15.09
CA GLU A 109 -38.58 -22.04 15.15
C GLU A 109 -38.11 -20.60 14.85
N ASP A 110 -36.90 -20.26 15.30
CA ASP A 110 -36.18 -18.98 15.11
C ASP A 110 -35.85 -18.68 13.63
N HIS A 111 -35.88 -19.67 12.74
CA HIS A 111 -35.54 -19.51 11.32
C HIS A 111 -36.77 -19.65 10.43
N ILE A 112 -37.59 -20.69 10.64
CA ILE A 112 -38.75 -20.99 9.80
C ILE A 112 -40.11 -20.62 10.43
N GLY A 113 -40.15 -20.15 11.68
CA GLY A 113 -41.39 -19.83 12.41
C GLY A 113 -42.26 -18.79 11.71
N GLY A 114 -41.64 -17.77 11.10
CA GLY A 114 -42.33 -16.74 10.34
C GLY A 114 -42.86 -17.16 8.96
N ILE A 115 -42.40 -18.28 8.39
CA ILE A 115 -42.55 -18.58 6.95
C ILE A 115 -44.02 -18.58 6.48
N ALA A 116 -44.93 -19.15 7.28
CA ALA A 116 -46.35 -19.23 6.93
C ALA A 116 -47.02 -17.84 6.83
N THR A 117 -46.48 -16.83 7.50
CA THR A 117 -46.96 -15.44 7.38
C THR A 117 -46.47 -14.78 6.10
N VAL A 118 -45.24 -15.11 5.66
CA VAL A 118 -44.65 -14.60 4.42
C VAL A 118 -45.29 -15.27 3.20
N LEU A 119 -45.47 -16.60 3.22
CA LEU A 119 -46.13 -17.37 2.14
C LEU A 119 -47.63 -17.04 1.98
N ALA A 120 -48.29 -16.55 3.04
CA ALA A 120 -49.68 -16.08 2.99
C ALA A 120 -49.83 -14.59 2.59
N SER A 121 -48.71 -13.88 2.37
CA SER A 121 -48.71 -12.48 1.90
C SER A 121 -49.00 -12.38 0.39
N PRO A 122 -49.24 -11.18 -0.16
CA PRO A 122 -49.38 -11.00 -1.61
C PRO A 122 -48.04 -11.02 -2.38
N ILE A 123 -46.90 -11.23 -1.70
CA ILE A 123 -45.56 -11.25 -2.29
C ILE A 123 -45.37 -12.56 -3.07
N ALA A 124 -45.15 -12.47 -4.37
CA ALA A 124 -44.92 -13.65 -5.21
C ALA A 124 -43.52 -14.23 -4.99
N TYR A 125 -43.35 -15.55 -5.11
CA TYR A 125 -42.04 -16.20 -5.07
C TYR A 125 -41.88 -17.29 -6.15
N LEU A 126 -40.64 -17.57 -6.57
CA LEU A 126 -40.33 -18.53 -7.63
C LEU A 126 -39.73 -19.85 -7.11
N THR A 127 -38.87 -19.81 -6.09
CA THR A 127 -38.18 -20.99 -5.53
C THR A 127 -38.21 -20.96 -4.00
N ALA A 128 -38.32 -22.13 -3.37
CA ALA A 128 -38.06 -22.32 -1.94
C ALA A 128 -36.91 -23.32 -1.74
N TYR A 129 -35.80 -22.90 -1.13
CA TYR A 129 -34.65 -23.76 -0.83
C TYR A 129 -34.64 -24.29 0.61
N GLU A 130 -34.31 -25.57 0.76
CA GLU A 130 -34.14 -26.29 2.03
C GLU A 130 -33.04 -27.34 1.96
N HIS A 131 -32.50 -27.75 3.11
CA HIS A 131 -31.69 -28.97 3.18
C HIS A 131 -32.56 -30.24 2.99
N PRO A 132 -32.07 -31.25 2.26
CA PRO A 132 -32.81 -32.50 2.05
C PRO A 132 -32.99 -33.35 3.32
N GLY A 133 -34.00 -34.21 3.29
CA GLY A 133 -34.23 -35.29 4.26
C GLY A 133 -35.28 -35.02 5.35
N ALA A 134 -35.90 -33.83 5.34
CA ALA A 134 -37.08 -33.40 6.12
C ALA A 134 -37.59 -34.36 7.21
N LYS A 135 -36.92 -34.36 8.37
CA LYS A 135 -37.52 -34.82 9.62
C LYS A 135 -38.40 -33.69 10.15
N VAL A 136 -39.62 -34.00 10.54
CA VAL A 136 -40.38 -33.10 11.43
C VAL A 136 -39.68 -33.14 12.79
N PRO A 137 -39.28 -32.01 13.40
CA PRO A 137 -38.80 -31.99 14.78
C PRO A 137 -39.83 -32.67 15.69
N ALA A 138 -39.39 -33.64 16.50
CA ALA A 138 -40.28 -34.61 17.16
C ALA A 138 -41.01 -34.05 18.40
N ASP A 139 -40.66 -32.83 18.79
CA ASP A 139 -41.04 -32.08 19.96
C ASP A 139 -41.98 -30.90 19.66
N ASP A 140 -42.13 -30.55 18.38
CA ASP A 140 -42.59 -29.22 17.98
C ASP A 140 -44.08 -29.15 17.56
N SER A 141 -44.72 -28.00 17.80
CA SER A 141 -46.13 -27.95 18.20
C SER A 141 -47.10 -27.22 17.26
N ALA A 142 -46.61 -26.65 16.14
CA ALA A 142 -47.43 -25.87 15.21
C ALA A 142 -47.57 -26.52 13.82
N THR A 143 -48.56 -27.42 13.67
CA THR A 143 -48.86 -28.12 12.40
C THR A 143 -48.99 -27.13 11.23
N ALA A 144 -49.64 -25.99 11.43
CA ALA A 144 -49.94 -25.03 10.38
C ALA A 144 -48.71 -24.43 9.65
N ARG A 145 -47.54 -24.28 10.30
CA ARG A 145 -46.31 -23.88 9.57
C ARG A 145 -45.76 -25.03 8.73
N TRP A 146 -45.85 -26.27 9.24
CA TRP A 146 -45.38 -27.46 8.54
C TRP A 146 -46.31 -27.86 7.41
N ASP A 147 -47.62 -27.68 7.55
CA ASP A 147 -48.60 -27.84 6.48
C ASP A 147 -48.31 -26.80 5.37
N ALA A 148 -48.28 -25.51 5.72
CA ALA A 148 -48.03 -24.43 4.76
C ALA A 148 -46.66 -24.53 4.06
N TYR A 149 -45.65 -25.05 4.75
CA TYR A 149 -44.34 -25.27 4.15
C TYR A 149 -44.30 -26.57 3.33
N THR A 150 -44.69 -27.72 3.88
CA THR A 150 -44.57 -29.00 3.16
C THR A 150 -45.49 -29.11 1.94
N GLU A 151 -46.64 -28.41 1.93
CA GLU A 151 -47.51 -28.29 0.75
C GLU A 151 -46.98 -27.31 -0.32
N ASN A 152 -45.93 -26.52 -0.05
CA ASN A 152 -45.36 -25.55 -0.99
C ASN A 152 -44.74 -26.27 -2.22
N PRO A 153 -45.31 -26.13 -3.44
CA PRO A 153 -44.88 -26.89 -4.62
C PRO A 153 -43.57 -26.38 -5.23
N MET A 154 -43.01 -25.27 -4.73
CA MET A 154 -41.76 -24.69 -5.22
C MET A 154 -40.53 -25.11 -4.39
N ARG A 155 -40.70 -26.03 -3.44
CA ARG A 155 -39.62 -26.56 -2.58
C ARG A 155 -38.66 -27.47 -3.36
N THR A 156 -37.37 -27.25 -3.14
CA THR A 156 -36.25 -28.02 -3.67
C THR A 156 -35.02 -27.79 -2.79
N SER A 157 -33.97 -28.59 -2.97
CA SER A 157 -32.66 -28.32 -2.35
C SER A 157 -31.69 -27.69 -3.37
N PRO A 158 -30.74 -26.86 -2.92
CA PRO A 158 -29.57 -26.52 -3.74
C PRO A 158 -28.66 -27.75 -3.89
N SER A 159 -27.81 -27.75 -4.92
CA SER A 159 -26.66 -28.66 -4.96
C SER A 159 -25.46 -28.00 -4.24
N PRO A 160 -24.60 -28.76 -3.55
CA PRO A 160 -23.33 -28.24 -3.03
C PRO A 160 -22.50 -27.61 -4.15
N GLY A 161 -21.93 -26.43 -3.89
CA GLY A 161 -21.16 -25.66 -4.86
C GLY A 161 -22.00 -25.03 -5.98
N GLN A 162 -23.33 -25.16 -5.99
CA GLN A 162 -24.20 -24.57 -7.02
C GLN A 162 -24.11 -23.04 -7.02
N ARG A 163 -24.00 -22.47 -8.22
CA ARG A 163 -23.89 -21.03 -8.47
C ARG A 163 -25.15 -20.47 -9.16
N TRP A 164 -25.55 -19.25 -8.78
CA TRP A 164 -26.57 -18.43 -9.45
C TRP A 164 -26.00 -17.02 -9.68
N TYR A 165 -26.56 -16.28 -10.65
CA TYR A 165 -26.10 -14.92 -10.96
C TYR A 165 -27.29 -13.95 -11.08
N PHE A 166 -27.24 -12.83 -10.36
CA PHE A 166 -28.28 -11.79 -10.35
C PHE A 166 -27.64 -10.40 -10.42
N GLY A 167 -27.93 -9.63 -11.46
CA GLY A 167 -27.36 -8.30 -11.67
C GLY A 167 -25.83 -8.20 -11.86
N GLY A 168 -25.12 -9.34 -11.85
CA GLY A 168 -23.65 -9.42 -11.84
C GLY A 168 -23.07 -10.04 -10.56
N VAL A 169 -23.87 -10.08 -9.49
CA VAL A 169 -23.54 -10.76 -8.22
C VAL A 169 -23.62 -12.27 -8.43
N GLU A 170 -22.62 -13.01 -7.96
CA GLU A 170 -22.68 -14.46 -7.80
C GLU A 170 -23.29 -14.81 -6.44
N VAL A 171 -24.09 -15.88 -6.39
CA VAL A 171 -24.44 -16.58 -5.15
C VAL A 171 -23.93 -18.01 -5.30
N GLN A 172 -23.13 -18.51 -4.35
CA GLN A 172 -22.69 -19.93 -4.33
C GLN A 172 -23.15 -20.63 -3.05
N SER A 173 -23.74 -21.82 -3.16
CA SER A 173 -24.04 -22.64 -1.98
C SER A 173 -22.77 -23.33 -1.47
N VAL A 174 -22.32 -22.96 -0.26
CA VAL A 174 -21.05 -23.42 0.31
C VAL A 174 -21.18 -24.73 1.11
N CYS A 175 -22.35 -24.99 1.69
CA CYS A 175 -22.67 -26.27 2.32
C CYS A 175 -24.17 -26.61 2.25
N VAL A 176 -24.47 -27.92 2.23
CA VAL A 176 -25.84 -28.47 2.19
C VAL A 176 -25.95 -29.63 3.19
N GLY A 177 -26.82 -29.52 4.18
CA GLY A 177 -27.08 -30.59 5.14
C GLY A 177 -27.86 -31.77 4.57
N HIS A 178 -27.68 -32.95 5.17
CA HIS A 178 -28.37 -34.18 4.78
C HIS A 178 -28.77 -34.98 6.04
N THR A 179 -29.99 -34.76 6.53
CA THR A 179 -30.52 -35.37 7.77
C THR A 179 -30.72 -36.89 7.66
N GLU A 180 -30.82 -37.44 6.45
CA GLU A 180 -30.95 -38.88 6.17
C GLU A 180 -29.64 -39.64 6.34
N THR A 181 -28.50 -39.01 6.04
CA THR A 181 -27.14 -39.58 6.15
C THR A 181 -26.38 -39.06 7.38
N SER A 182 -26.97 -38.12 8.13
CA SER A 182 -26.34 -37.38 9.23
C SER A 182 -25.00 -36.76 8.82
N SER A 183 -24.99 -36.06 7.69
CA SER A 183 -23.82 -35.39 7.12
C SER A 183 -24.16 -34.00 6.55
N SER A 184 -23.15 -33.19 6.25
CA SER A 184 -23.25 -31.98 5.44
C SER A 184 -22.21 -32.03 4.32
N THR A 185 -22.58 -31.64 3.10
CA THR A 185 -21.74 -31.72 1.90
C THR A 185 -21.31 -30.31 1.48
N LEU A 186 -20.00 -30.12 1.28
CA LEU A 186 -19.38 -28.80 1.06
C LEU A 186 -19.24 -28.47 -0.45
N LEU A 187 -18.83 -27.25 -0.78
CA LEU A 187 -18.71 -26.76 -2.17
C LEU A 187 -17.79 -27.60 -3.08
N ASP A 188 -16.80 -28.30 -2.53
CA ASP A 188 -15.89 -29.21 -3.24
C ASP A 188 -16.49 -30.62 -3.45
N GLY A 189 -17.69 -30.88 -2.92
CA GLY A 189 -18.33 -32.20 -2.91
C GLY A 189 -17.82 -33.15 -1.82
N SER A 190 -16.89 -32.71 -0.95
CA SER A 190 -16.54 -33.45 0.27
C SER A 190 -17.71 -33.46 1.25
N SER A 191 -17.67 -34.30 2.29
CA SER A 191 -18.79 -34.41 3.24
C SER A 191 -18.36 -34.68 4.66
N VAL A 192 -18.79 -33.80 5.56
CA VAL A 192 -18.61 -33.92 7.02
C VAL A 192 -19.70 -34.83 7.56
N GLY A 193 -19.32 -35.99 8.11
CA GLY A 193 -20.26 -37.02 8.57
C GLY A 193 -20.31 -37.19 10.08
N GLY A 194 -21.39 -37.79 10.59
CA GLY A 194 -21.54 -38.11 12.02
C GLY A 194 -22.25 -37.04 12.83
N LEU A 195 -22.93 -36.09 12.18
CA LEU A 195 -23.57 -34.91 12.78
C LEU A 195 -24.79 -35.24 13.68
N GLY A 196 -25.18 -36.52 13.75
CA GLY A 196 -26.16 -37.02 14.73
C GLY A 196 -27.60 -36.62 14.43
N THR A 197 -28.18 -35.78 15.29
CA THR A 197 -29.58 -35.34 15.28
C THR A 197 -29.71 -33.86 15.68
N ASP A 198 -28.64 -33.08 15.52
CA ASP A 198 -28.64 -31.64 15.74
C ASP A 198 -28.99 -30.95 14.42
N GLU A 199 -30.12 -30.27 14.34
CA GLU A 199 -30.63 -29.73 13.07
C GLU A 199 -29.78 -28.54 12.57
N ASN A 200 -29.13 -27.83 13.49
CA ASN A 200 -28.21 -26.72 13.19
C ASN A 200 -27.06 -27.17 12.29
N ALA A 201 -26.57 -28.40 12.50
CA ALA A 201 -25.50 -29.00 11.71
C ALA A 201 -25.89 -29.31 10.25
N TYR A 202 -27.18 -29.17 9.88
CA TYR A 202 -27.69 -29.33 8.52
C TYR A 202 -28.03 -28.02 7.81
N SER A 203 -27.69 -26.88 8.42
CA SER A 203 -27.91 -25.55 7.82
C SER A 203 -27.34 -25.43 6.40
N LEU A 204 -28.13 -24.82 5.51
CA LEU A 204 -27.65 -24.36 4.20
C LEU A 204 -26.74 -23.14 4.37
N GLY A 205 -25.58 -23.16 3.73
CA GLY A 205 -24.67 -22.01 3.63
C GLY A 205 -24.60 -21.43 2.22
N PHE A 206 -24.42 -20.11 2.14
CA PHE A 206 -24.26 -19.35 0.91
C PHE A 206 -23.16 -18.27 1.04
N MET A 207 -22.30 -18.21 0.03
CA MET A 207 -21.48 -17.04 -0.30
C MET A 207 -22.25 -16.16 -1.28
N ILE A 208 -22.10 -14.84 -1.17
CA ILE A 208 -22.62 -13.84 -2.10
C ILE A 208 -21.49 -12.88 -2.48
N SER A 209 -21.01 -13.01 -3.72
CA SER A 209 -19.76 -12.42 -4.22
C SER A 209 -20.03 -11.40 -5.33
N TRP A 210 -19.47 -10.19 -5.26
CA TRP A 210 -19.57 -9.21 -6.35
C TRP A 210 -18.43 -8.18 -6.36
N ASN A 211 -17.39 -8.45 -7.17
CA ASN A 211 -16.28 -7.52 -7.43
C ASN A 211 -15.53 -7.16 -6.14
N GLY A 212 -14.72 -8.09 -5.64
CA GLY A 212 -14.10 -7.99 -4.32
C GLY A 212 -15.06 -8.42 -3.21
N PHE A 213 -16.18 -7.69 -3.06
CA PHE A 213 -17.10 -7.87 -1.94
C PHE A 213 -17.67 -9.30 -1.81
N ASP A 214 -17.39 -9.97 -0.69
CA ASP A 214 -17.84 -11.31 -0.32
C ASP A 214 -18.60 -11.32 1.03
N TYR A 215 -19.88 -11.69 0.98
CA TYR A 215 -20.73 -11.89 2.15
C TYR A 215 -21.01 -13.38 2.38
N LEU A 216 -20.78 -13.86 3.60
CA LEU A 216 -20.98 -15.25 4.00
C LEU A 216 -22.12 -15.41 5.01
N THR A 217 -23.05 -16.34 4.74
CA THR A 217 -24.12 -16.70 5.68
C THR A 217 -24.35 -18.21 5.73
N MET A 218 -24.54 -18.75 6.94
CA MET A 218 -24.59 -20.20 7.17
C MET A 218 -25.73 -20.67 8.10
N GLY A 219 -26.69 -19.80 8.41
CA GLY A 219 -27.74 -20.09 9.41
C GLY A 219 -27.11 -20.42 10.76
N ASP A 220 -27.33 -21.65 11.24
CA ASP A 220 -26.85 -22.11 12.55
C ASP A 220 -25.73 -23.15 12.46
N LEU A 221 -25.06 -23.26 11.30
CA LEU A 221 -24.02 -24.25 11.03
C LEU A 221 -23.03 -24.39 12.21
N THR A 222 -22.80 -25.63 12.65
CA THR A 222 -22.01 -25.91 13.85
C THR A 222 -20.54 -26.15 13.53
N SER A 223 -19.68 -25.91 14.52
CA SER A 223 -18.23 -25.95 14.37
C SER A 223 -17.62 -27.21 13.74
N PRO A 224 -18.19 -28.44 13.87
CA PRO A 224 -17.69 -29.59 13.13
C PRO A 224 -17.74 -29.44 11.60
N VAL A 225 -18.69 -28.65 11.07
CA VAL A 225 -18.79 -28.36 9.63
C VAL A 225 -18.03 -27.07 9.28
N GLU A 226 -18.13 -26.03 10.12
CA GLU A 226 -17.37 -24.78 9.92
C GLU A 226 -15.85 -25.02 9.85
N ASN A 227 -15.30 -25.89 10.73
CA ASN A 227 -13.86 -26.19 10.76
C ASN A 227 -13.34 -26.88 9.49
N GLU A 228 -14.20 -27.60 8.76
CA GLU A 228 -13.88 -28.19 7.46
C GLU A 228 -14.15 -27.21 6.31
N LEU A 229 -15.13 -26.31 6.48
CA LEU A 229 -15.48 -25.32 5.47
C LEU A 229 -14.51 -24.13 5.43
N GLY A 230 -13.98 -23.69 6.58
CA GLY A 230 -13.06 -22.55 6.67
C GLY A 230 -11.85 -22.65 5.73
N PRO A 231 -11.05 -23.73 5.78
CA PRO A 231 -9.94 -23.95 4.84
C PRO A 231 -10.34 -24.07 3.36
N ARG A 232 -11.64 -24.18 3.06
CA ARG A 232 -12.21 -24.20 1.70
C ARG A 232 -12.80 -22.85 1.28
N LEU A 233 -12.71 -21.86 2.15
CA LEU A 233 -13.10 -20.46 1.95
C LEU A 233 -11.94 -19.48 2.27
N ALA A 234 -10.77 -19.97 2.68
CA ALA A 234 -9.64 -19.14 3.13
C ALA A 234 -9.02 -18.24 2.05
N PHE A 235 -9.30 -18.51 0.78
CA PHE A 235 -8.93 -17.68 -0.38
C PHE A 235 -9.98 -16.61 -0.72
N HIS A 236 -11.01 -16.45 0.11
CA HIS A 236 -11.99 -15.36 0.02
C HIS A 236 -11.74 -14.39 1.19
N GLU A 237 -11.60 -13.10 0.90
CA GLU A 237 -11.68 -12.05 1.92
C GLU A 237 -13.16 -11.88 2.32
N ILE A 238 -13.54 -12.28 3.53
CA ILE A 238 -14.94 -12.22 3.95
C ILE A 238 -15.24 -10.84 4.55
N ASP A 239 -15.58 -9.86 3.71
CA ASP A 239 -16.01 -8.53 4.16
C ASP A 239 -17.03 -8.63 5.30
N VAL A 240 -18.06 -9.48 5.11
CA VAL A 240 -19.17 -9.56 6.05
C VAL A 240 -19.59 -11.00 6.33
N LEU A 241 -19.27 -11.47 7.53
CA LEU A 241 -19.79 -12.72 8.09
C LEU A 241 -21.11 -12.49 8.83
N LYS A 242 -22.20 -13.14 8.39
CA LYS A 242 -23.34 -13.42 9.28
C LYS A 242 -22.95 -14.52 10.26
N VAL A 243 -22.70 -14.13 11.51
CA VAL A 243 -22.34 -15.01 12.62
C VAL A 243 -23.40 -16.10 12.80
N SER A 244 -22.91 -17.35 12.80
CA SER A 244 -23.72 -18.56 12.94
C SER A 244 -24.43 -18.62 14.29
N HIS A 245 -25.65 -19.18 14.34
CA HIS A 245 -26.28 -19.61 15.60
C HIS A 245 -26.39 -18.49 16.65
N HIS A 246 -26.72 -17.29 16.17
CA HIS A 246 -26.84 -16.04 16.95
C HIS A 246 -25.60 -15.69 17.83
N GLY A 247 -24.42 -16.27 17.54
CA GLY A 247 -23.24 -16.18 18.39
C GLY A 247 -23.17 -17.22 19.52
N SER A 248 -23.72 -18.42 19.32
CA SER A 248 -23.59 -19.58 20.22
C SER A 248 -22.16 -20.10 20.31
N THR A 249 -21.80 -20.80 21.39
CA THR A 249 -20.46 -21.41 21.57
C THR A 249 -20.30 -22.75 20.84
N SER A 250 -21.31 -23.19 20.09
CA SER A 250 -21.29 -24.41 19.28
C SER A 250 -21.00 -24.14 17.79
N SER A 251 -20.87 -22.87 17.44
CA SER A 251 -20.66 -22.33 16.10
C SER A 251 -19.72 -21.11 16.17
N THR A 252 -19.33 -20.59 15.01
CA THR A 252 -18.33 -19.53 14.83
C THR A 252 -17.06 -19.82 15.66
N SER A 253 -16.50 -21.01 15.37
CA SER A 253 -15.27 -21.57 15.96
C SER A 253 -14.06 -20.63 15.82
N ALA A 254 -13.13 -20.67 16.78
CA ALA A 254 -11.85 -19.94 16.66
C ALA A 254 -11.06 -20.36 15.40
N ALA A 255 -10.97 -21.66 15.11
CA ALA A 255 -10.29 -22.15 13.91
C ALA A 255 -11.01 -21.76 12.62
N PHE A 256 -12.33 -21.57 12.66
CA PHE A 256 -13.09 -21.04 11.52
C PHE A 256 -12.83 -19.53 11.34
N CYS A 257 -12.90 -18.74 12.41
CA CYS A 257 -12.64 -17.30 12.37
C CYS A 257 -11.20 -16.99 11.89
N GLN A 258 -10.22 -17.80 12.32
CA GLN A 258 -8.84 -17.70 11.87
C GLN A 258 -8.67 -18.09 10.38
N ALA A 259 -9.43 -19.07 9.89
CA ALA A 259 -9.34 -19.51 8.50
C ALA A 259 -10.04 -18.60 7.49
N ILE A 260 -11.01 -17.78 7.90
CA ILE A 260 -11.80 -16.91 6.99
C ILE A 260 -11.69 -15.40 7.30
N ARG A 261 -10.83 -15.03 8.25
CA ARG A 261 -10.43 -13.65 8.63
C ARG A 261 -11.48 -12.55 8.32
N PRO A 262 -12.71 -12.61 8.90
CA PRO A 262 -13.81 -11.78 8.43
C PRO A 262 -13.68 -10.33 8.91
N GLU A 263 -13.81 -9.36 8.01
CA GLU A 263 -13.56 -7.93 8.30
C GLU A 263 -14.64 -7.36 9.23
N VAL A 264 -15.91 -7.63 8.94
CA VAL A 264 -17.08 -7.25 9.75
C VAL A 264 -17.94 -8.47 10.09
N ALA A 265 -18.44 -8.53 11.33
CA ALA A 265 -19.35 -9.59 11.78
C ALA A 265 -20.74 -9.04 12.11
N VAL A 266 -21.78 -9.68 11.59
CA VAL A 266 -23.19 -9.37 11.92
C VAL A 266 -23.80 -10.46 12.78
N VAL A 267 -24.29 -10.07 13.96
CA VAL A 267 -25.00 -10.93 14.91
C VAL A 267 -26.48 -10.55 14.94
N SER A 268 -27.32 -11.37 14.29
CA SER A 268 -28.77 -11.30 14.45
C SER A 268 -29.16 -12.04 15.73
N VAL A 269 -29.68 -11.31 16.71
CA VAL A 269 -30.04 -11.80 18.06
C VAL A 269 -31.00 -10.83 18.77
N GLY A 270 -31.88 -11.38 19.60
CA GLY A 270 -32.92 -10.62 20.31
C GLY A 270 -32.69 -10.47 21.80
N SER A 271 -33.08 -9.31 22.34
CA SER A 271 -33.10 -8.99 23.78
C SER A 271 -33.98 -9.94 24.63
N GLY A 272 -34.84 -10.72 23.98
CA GLY A 272 -35.68 -11.75 24.59
C GLY A 272 -35.14 -13.19 24.54
N ASN A 273 -33.95 -13.45 23.97
CA ASN A 273 -33.46 -14.83 23.83
C ASN A 273 -33.14 -15.47 25.19
N TYR A 274 -33.45 -16.76 25.35
CA TYR A 274 -33.24 -17.48 26.62
C TYR A 274 -31.94 -18.30 26.66
N TYR A 275 -31.12 -18.21 25.61
CA TYR A 275 -29.95 -19.06 25.37
C TYR A 275 -28.63 -18.43 25.83
N GLY A 276 -28.65 -17.14 26.18
CA GLY A 276 -27.45 -16.41 26.61
C GLY A 276 -26.57 -15.99 25.44
N HIS A 277 -27.17 -15.70 24.29
CA HIS A 277 -26.46 -15.29 23.07
C HIS A 277 -26.48 -13.75 22.92
N PRO A 278 -25.43 -13.15 22.32
CA PRO A 278 -24.20 -13.79 21.85
C PRO A 278 -23.26 -14.14 23.01
N ALA A 279 -22.57 -15.27 22.92
CA ALA A 279 -21.68 -15.75 23.96
C ALA A 279 -20.30 -15.08 23.87
N GLN A 280 -19.71 -14.72 25.02
CA GLN A 280 -18.40 -14.05 25.06
C GLN A 280 -17.28 -14.87 24.39
N GLN A 281 -17.34 -16.21 24.44
CA GLN A 281 -16.35 -17.04 23.74
C GLN A 281 -16.41 -16.81 22.23
N THR A 282 -17.61 -16.72 21.64
CA THR A 282 -17.79 -16.51 20.20
C THR A 282 -17.38 -15.10 19.79
N LEU A 283 -17.65 -14.10 20.64
CA LEU A 283 -17.10 -12.75 20.45
C LEU A 283 -15.56 -12.73 20.53
N ASN A 284 -14.95 -13.48 21.46
CA ASN A 284 -13.49 -13.63 21.51
C ASN A 284 -12.95 -14.30 20.24
N ASN A 285 -13.59 -15.37 19.75
CA ASN A 285 -13.17 -16.08 18.53
C ASN A 285 -13.10 -15.13 17.33
N LEU A 286 -14.11 -14.26 17.17
CA LEU A 286 -14.15 -13.24 16.11
C LEU A 286 -13.03 -12.19 16.24
N ASN A 287 -12.80 -11.67 17.45
CA ASN A 287 -11.70 -10.71 17.69
C ASN A 287 -10.32 -11.37 17.49
N SER A 288 -10.17 -12.65 17.81
CA SER A 288 -8.96 -13.45 17.52
C SER A 288 -8.87 -13.95 16.07
N GLY A 289 -9.88 -13.68 15.25
CA GLY A 289 -9.86 -13.87 13.79
C GLY A 289 -9.65 -12.56 13.02
N GLY A 290 -9.39 -11.44 13.69
CA GLY A 290 -9.10 -10.15 13.05
C GLY A 290 -10.30 -9.24 12.78
N VAL A 291 -11.51 -9.55 13.29
CA VAL A 291 -12.69 -8.70 12.98
C VAL A 291 -12.49 -7.24 13.43
N ASN A 292 -12.69 -6.31 12.50
CA ASN A 292 -12.62 -4.87 12.76
C ASN A 292 -13.80 -4.41 13.63
N TRP A 293 -15.03 -4.87 13.31
CA TRP A 293 -16.23 -4.49 14.06
C TRP A 293 -17.36 -5.54 14.06
N ILE A 294 -18.13 -5.59 15.15
CA ILE A 294 -19.26 -6.50 15.34
C ILE A 294 -20.57 -5.70 15.46
N TYR A 295 -21.50 -5.88 14.52
CA TYR A 295 -22.82 -5.24 14.55
C TYR A 295 -23.89 -6.21 15.04
N VAL A 296 -24.72 -5.76 15.99
CA VAL A 296 -25.68 -6.63 16.69
C VAL A 296 -27.09 -6.03 16.65
N THR A 297 -28.09 -6.81 16.26
CA THR A 297 -29.47 -6.31 16.05
C THR A 297 -30.12 -5.83 17.35
N GLU A 298 -29.98 -6.55 18.46
CA GLU A 298 -30.38 -6.13 19.82
C GLU A 298 -29.36 -6.64 20.85
N GLN A 299 -29.43 -6.19 22.11
CA GLN A 299 -28.42 -6.55 23.12
C GLN A 299 -28.21 -8.06 23.36
N GLY A 300 -29.22 -8.89 23.06
CA GLY A 300 -29.21 -10.29 23.46
C GLY A 300 -29.41 -10.47 24.97
N THR A 301 -29.07 -11.65 25.47
CA THR A 301 -29.01 -11.96 26.92
C THR A 301 -27.69 -12.59 27.34
N GLY A 302 -26.76 -12.78 26.40
CA GLY A 302 -25.36 -12.99 26.73
C GLY A 302 -24.82 -11.79 27.53
N THR A 303 -23.90 -12.07 28.47
CA THR A 303 -23.25 -11.03 29.28
C THR A 303 -21.81 -10.86 28.83
N PRO A 304 -21.53 -10.06 27.79
CA PRO A 304 -20.16 -9.79 27.39
C PRO A 304 -19.36 -9.06 28.48
N GLY A 305 -18.04 -9.23 28.43
CA GLY A 305 -17.08 -8.77 29.43
C GLY A 305 -16.55 -7.36 29.14
N SER A 306 -15.23 -7.20 29.18
CA SER A 306 -14.56 -6.03 28.59
C SER A 306 -14.93 -5.90 27.12
N ALA A 307 -15.31 -4.71 26.69
CA ALA A 307 -15.97 -4.49 25.41
C ALA A 307 -15.07 -4.89 24.22
N PRO A 308 -15.49 -5.84 23.36
CA PRO A 308 -14.94 -5.96 22.01
C PRO A 308 -15.43 -4.78 21.15
N ASN A 309 -14.84 -4.61 19.97
CA ASN A 309 -15.28 -3.67 18.94
C ASN A 309 -16.70 -4.02 18.46
N MET A 310 -17.73 -3.48 19.11
CA MET A 310 -19.10 -3.97 18.96
C MET A 310 -20.16 -2.90 19.19
N SER A 311 -21.24 -2.91 18.40
CA SER A 311 -22.36 -1.97 18.49
C SER A 311 -23.73 -2.65 18.44
N TYR A 312 -24.59 -2.32 19.41
CA TYR A 312 -25.99 -2.76 19.47
C TYR A 312 -26.91 -1.73 18.82
N LEU A 313 -27.39 -1.99 17.60
CA LEU A 313 -28.12 -0.99 16.82
C LEU A 313 -29.60 -0.88 17.23
N ASN A 314 -30.17 -1.95 17.82
CA ASN A 314 -31.58 -2.04 18.24
C ASN A 314 -32.60 -1.85 17.09
N ASP A 315 -32.16 -2.13 15.86
CA ASP A 315 -32.87 -1.93 14.60
C ASP A 315 -32.35 -2.94 13.55
N THR A 316 -32.96 -2.98 12.37
CA THR A 316 -32.48 -3.73 11.21
C THR A 316 -31.11 -3.22 10.76
N ILE A 317 -30.14 -4.12 10.61
CA ILE A 317 -28.80 -3.79 10.08
C ILE A 317 -28.88 -3.88 8.55
N LEU A 318 -28.40 -2.85 7.85
CA LEU A 318 -28.37 -2.78 6.40
C LEU A 318 -26.93 -2.60 5.92
N ILE A 319 -26.41 -3.59 5.18
CA ILE A 319 -25.18 -3.48 4.39
C ILE A 319 -25.56 -2.99 2.98
N SER A 320 -24.83 -2.03 2.43
CA SER A 320 -25.00 -1.56 1.04
C SER A 320 -23.65 -1.45 0.33
N TYR A 321 -23.29 -2.46 -0.46
CA TYR A 321 -22.08 -2.43 -1.31
C TYR A 321 -22.37 -1.73 -2.64
N THR A 322 -21.47 -0.83 -3.06
CA THR A 322 -21.58 0.00 -4.27
C THR A 322 -20.43 -0.29 -5.24
N PHE A 323 -20.75 -1.01 -6.32
CA PHE A 323 -19.79 -1.50 -7.34
C PHE A 323 -18.93 -0.40 -7.97
N SER A 324 -19.47 0.80 -8.16
CA SER A 324 -18.73 1.89 -8.81
C SER A 324 -17.68 2.60 -7.93
N THR A 325 -17.57 2.22 -6.65
CA THR A 325 -16.64 2.80 -5.68
C THR A 325 -15.87 1.75 -4.88
N ASN A 326 -16.08 0.46 -5.15
CA ASN A 326 -15.59 -0.68 -4.36
C ASN A 326 -15.72 -0.50 -2.84
N GLN A 327 -16.90 -0.07 -2.38
CA GLN A 327 -17.13 0.30 -0.98
C GLN A 327 -18.46 -0.23 -0.50
N TYR A 328 -18.52 -0.67 0.76
CA TYR A 328 -19.75 -1.03 1.43
C TYR A 328 -19.98 -0.18 2.69
N THR A 329 -21.25 0.10 2.98
CA THR A 329 -21.65 0.83 4.19
C THR A 329 -22.52 -0.03 5.08
N VAL A 330 -22.23 -0.03 6.38
CA VAL A 330 -23.07 -0.67 7.40
C VAL A 330 -23.91 0.40 8.09
N HIS A 331 -25.22 0.19 8.10
CA HIS A 331 -26.22 1.12 8.61
C HIS A 331 -27.10 0.49 9.69
N GLY A 332 -27.34 1.24 10.77
CA GLY A 332 -28.45 0.99 11.69
C GLY A 332 -28.45 1.99 12.85
N GLY A 333 -29.64 2.45 13.25
CA GLY A 333 -29.76 3.48 14.27
C GLY A 333 -29.25 4.85 13.82
N ALA A 334 -28.02 5.21 14.24
CA ALA A 334 -27.47 6.57 14.07
C ALA A 334 -26.03 6.63 13.52
N THR A 335 -25.39 5.48 13.26
CA THR A 335 -24.07 5.41 12.60
C THR A 335 -24.23 4.97 11.14
N ASN A 336 -23.31 5.46 10.31
CA ASN A 336 -23.14 5.11 8.91
C ASN A 336 -21.64 4.84 8.75
N ASP A 337 -21.24 3.61 8.94
CA ASP A 337 -19.83 3.24 8.95
C ASP A 337 -19.47 2.75 7.54
N LEU A 338 -18.33 3.22 7.02
CA LEU A 338 -17.91 3.06 5.62
C LEU A 338 -16.64 2.23 5.56
N TYR A 339 -16.69 1.20 4.72
CA TYR A 339 -15.63 0.24 4.47
C TYR A 339 -15.31 0.21 2.98
N VAL A 340 -14.05 -0.05 2.65
CA VAL A 340 -13.67 -0.53 1.31
C VAL A 340 -13.95 -2.02 1.28
N ALA A 341 -14.40 -2.54 0.14
CA ALA A 341 -14.43 -3.98 -0.08
C ALA A 341 -13.16 -4.35 -0.84
N ASP A 342 -12.47 -5.43 -0.48
CA ASP A 342 -11.23 -5.88 -1.14
C ASP A 342 -10.16 -4.77 -1.12
N GLU A 343 -9.44 -4.68 0.01
CA GLU A 343 -8.20 -3.87 0.12
C GLU A 343 -7.05 -4.48 -0.70
N GLY A 344 -7.22 -5.73 -1.16
CA GLY A 344 -6.26 -6.50 -1.94
C GLY A 344 -6.31 -7.95 -1.53
N ALA A 345 -7.22 -8.72 -2.14
CA ALA A 345 -7.46 -10.11 -1.82
C ALA A 345 -6.18 -10.97 -1.80
N LEU A 346 -5.68 -11.23 -0.59
CA LEU A 346 -4.56 -12.14 -0.37
C LEU A 346 -4.98 -13.56 -0.78
N GLY A 347 -4.25 -14.14 -1.72
CA GLY A 347 -4.43 -15.50 -2.23
C GLY A 347 -4.16 -16.60 -1.20
N PRO A 348 -3.85 -17.83 -1.64
CA PRO A 348 -3.30 -18.85 -0.75
C PRO A 348 -2.00 -18.32 -0.10
N ASP A 349 -1.68 -18.82 1.09
CA ASP A 349 -0.52 -18.45 1.91
C ASP A 349 0.04 -19.79 2.39
N SER A 350 1.14 -20.23 1.77
CA SER A 350 1.59 -21.64 1.81
C SER A 350 2.52 -22.00 2.96
N ASP A 351 3.16 -21.02 3.60
CA ASP A 351 3.99 -21.24 4.80
C ASP A 351 3.51 -20.48 6.06
N GLY A 352 2.70 -19.43 5.93
CA GLY A 352 1.94 -18.81 7.02
C GLY A 352 2.47 -17.46 7.52
N ASP A 353 3.24 -16.71 6.73
CA ASP A 353 3.79 -15.41 7.15
C ASP A 353 2.84 -14.21 6.92
N GLY A 354 2.01 -14.30 5.88
CA GLY A 354 1.01 -13.30 5.49
C GLY A 354 1.10 -12.79 4.05
N ILE A 355 2.15 -13.11 3.28
CA ILE A 355 2.23 -12.80 1.84
C ILE A 355 1.41 -13.86 1.03
N PRO A 356 0.83 -13.50 -0.12
CA PRO A 356 0.15 -14.46 -1.01
C PRO A 356 1.08 -15.26 -1.94
N ASP A 357 0.83 -16.56 -2.10
CA ASP A 357 1.38 -17.46 -3.14
C ASP A 357 1.49 -16.81 -4.53
N ASP A 358 0.53 -15.96 -4.95
CA ASP A 358 0.50 -15.31 -6.26
C ASP A 358 1.14 -13.92 -6.32
N ILE A 359 1.58 -13.40 -5.18
CA ILE A 359 2.59 -12.33 -5.06
C ILE A 359 3.98 -12.97 -5.02
N GLU A 360 4.16 -14.04 -4.25
CA GLU A 360 5.44 -14.75 -4.08
C GLU A 360 5.90 -15.46 -5.36
N ASP A 361 5.10 -16.38 -5.92
CA ASP A 361 5.30 -16.95 -7.27
C ASP A 361 4.73 -15.98 -8.32
N ALA A 362 5.21 -14.73 -8.32
CA ALA A 362 4.80 -13.66 -9.22
C ALA A 362 4.86 -14.08 -10.70
N ASN A 363 5.75 -15.01 -11.04
CA ASN A 363 5.87 -15.55 -12.39
C ASN A 363 5.01 -16.80 -12.68
N GLY A 364 4.44 -17.44 -11.64
CA GLY A 364 3.45 -18.52 -11.73
C GLY A 364 4.01 -19.88 -12.16
N ASN A 365 5.26 -20.21 -11.80
CA ASN A 365 5.91 -21.48 -12.14
C ASN A 365 6.06 -22.46 -10.96
N GLY A 366 5.93 -22.00 -9.71
CA GLY A 366 6.03 -22.81 -8.49
C GLY A 366 7.47 -23.17 -8.10
N LEU A 367 8.44 -22.34 -8.49
CA LEU A 367 9.84 -22.43 -8.09
C LEU A 367 10.37 -21.01 -7.86
N TYR A 368 10.84 -20.71 -6.64
CA TYR A 368 11.55 -19.47 -6.33
C TYR A 368 12.76 -19.28 -7.26
N ASP A 369 12.71 -18.28 -8.13
CA ASP A 369 13.84 -17.77 -8.89
C ASP A 369 13.87 -16.24 -8.98
N GLY A 370 14.73 -15.66 -9.82
CA GLY A 370 14.95 -14.20 -9.90
C GLY A 370 13.80 -13.40 -10.51
N GLY A 371 12.61 -13.99 -10.67
CA GLY A 371 11.37 -13.30 -11.04
C GLY A 371 10.41 -13.07 -9.87
N ASP A 372 10.75 -13.52 -8.66
CA ASP A 372 9.86 -13.68 -7.51
C ASP A 372 10.30 -12.78 -6.33
N PRO A 373 9.40 -12.19 -5.52
CA PRO A 373 9.77 -11.41 -4.32
C PRO A 373 10.40 -12.27 -3.22
N SER A 374 9.78 -13.41 -2.94
CA SER A 374 10.05 -14.29 -1.81
C SER A 374 9.78 -15.75 -2.21
N ASN A 375 9.80 -16.67 -1.25
CA ASN A 375 9.66 -18.10 -1.47
C ASN A 375 8.59 -18.72 -0.57
N LEU A 376 7.38 -18.91 -1.12
CA LEU A 376 6.13 -19.46 -0.52
C LEU A 376 6.18 -20.83 0.20
N HIS A 377 7.36 -21.34 0.50
CA HIS A 377 7.57 -22.51 1.34
C HIS A 377 8.54 -22.22 2.51
N ASN A 378 8.92 -20.95 2.73
CA ASN A 378 9.95 -20.48 3.64
C ASN A 378 9.85 -18.95 3.97
N ALA A 379 8.88 -18.59 4.81
CA ALA A 379 8.68 -17.39 5.67
C ALA A 379 9.89 -16.70 6.39
N ASP A 380 11.08 -16.77 5.80
CA ASP A 380 12.39 -16.25 6.23
C ASP A 380 13.35 -16.52 5.06
N THR A 381 13.08 -15.92 3.89
CA THR A 381 13.52 -16.40 2.55
C THR A 381 15.04 -16.48 2.39
N ASP A 382 15.79 -15.54 2.96
CA ASP A 382 17.25 -15.53 2.93
C ASP A 382 17.92 -16.12 4.19
N GLY A 383 17.20 -16.21 5.31
CA GLY A 383 17.66 -16.83 6.56
C GLY A 383 18.26 -15.88 7.61
N ASP A 384 18.05 -14.58 7.46
CA ASP A 384 18.33 -13.51 8.42
C ASP A 384 17.50 -13.63 9.73
N GLY A 385 16.21 -13.96 9.55
CA GLY A 385 15.21 -14.18 10.59
C GLY A 385 14.37 -12.98 11.01
N ILE A 386 14.31 -11.90 10.22
CA ILE A 386 13.04 -11.20 9.98
C ILE A 386 12.17 -12.12 9.08
N PRO A 387 10.84 -12.22 9.27
CA PRO A 387 9.96 -12.94 8.33
C PRO A 387 9.54 -12.05 7.14
N ASP A 388 9.47 -12.61 5.95
CA ASP A 388 9.20 -11.86 4.70
C ASP A 388 7.93 -10.98 4.79
N GLY A 389 6.84 -11.50 5.35
CA GLY A 389 5.57 -10.76 5.59
C GLY A 389 5.60 -9.70 6.70
N VAL A 390 6.78 -9.43 7.29
CA VAL A 390 7.12 -8.24 8.10
C VAL A 390 7.91 -7.23 7.27
N GLU A 391 8.71 -7.70 6.31
CA GLU A 391 9.50 -6.88 5.40
C GLU A 391 8.65 -6.26 4.29
N ASP A 392 7.92 -7.09 3.52
CA ASP A 392 6.81 -6.65 2.67
C ASP A 392 5.57 -6.43 3.54
N ALA A 393 5.67 -5.45 4.45
CA ALA A 393 4.63 -5.11 5.42
C ALA A 393 3.29 -4.75 4.76
N ASN A 394 3.33 -4.25 3.52
CA ASN A 394 2.14 -3.93 2.74
C ASN A 394 1.64 -5.09 1.82
N ARG A 395 2.47 -6.12 1.57
CA ARG A 395 2.16 -7.40 0.89
C ARG A 395 1.86 -7.28 -0.61
N ASN A 396 2.70 -6.54 -1.33
CA ASN A 396 2.52 -6.31 -2.78
C ASN A 396 3.64 -6.89 -3.68
N GLY A 397 4.71 -7.45 -3.11
CA GLY A 397 5.85 -8.04 -3.81
C GLY A 397 6.88 -7.03 -4.36
N GLN A 398 6.76 -5.76 -3.96
CA GLN A 398 7.61 -4.64 -4.37
C GLN A 398 8.10 -3.93 -3.11
N ILE A 399 9.40 -3.65 -3.08
CA ILE A 399 10.03 -2.91 -2.00
C ILE A 399 9.55 -1.45 -2.11
N GLY A 400 8.77 -0.96 -1.15
CA GLY A 400 8.30 0.42 -1.19
C GLY A 400 9.48 1.40 -1.26
N GLY A 401 9.53 2.24 -2.30
CA GLY A 401 10.61 3.20 -2.51
C GLY A 401 11.68 2.80 -3.53
N ASP A 402 11.67 1.55 -4.03
CA ASP A 402 12.34 1.17 -5.29
C ASP A 402 11.68 1.93 -6.46
N LEU A 403 12.46 2.65 -7.26
CA LEU A 403 11.96 3.57 -8.30
C LEU A 403 12.13 3.05 -9.73
N ASP A 404 13.03 2.09 -9.98
CA ASP A 404 13.23 1.50 -11.31
C ASP A 404 12.93 -0.01 -11.41
N GLY A 405 12.78 -0.68 -10.27
CA GLY A 405 12.32 -2.06 -10.12
C GLY A 405 13.42 -3.11 -10.15
N ASP A 406 14.69 -2.74 -9.95
CA ASP A 406 15.82 -3.68 -9.96
C ASP A 406 16.15 -4.32 -8.59
N ARG A 407 15.49 -3.87 -7.51
CA ARG A 407 15.72 -4.30 -6.11
C ARG A 407 17.17 -4.10 -5.64
N ALA A 408 17.81 -3.01 -6.05
CA ALA A 408 19.11 -2.57 -5.59
C ALA A 408 19.10 -1.09 -5.21
N GLN A 409 19.05 -0.80 -3.90
CA GLN A 409 18.97 0.57 -3.42
C GLN A 409 20.07 1.46 -4.03
N ASN A 410 19.64 2.58 -4.58
CA ASN A 410 20.52 3.55 -5.22
C ASN A 410 20.31 4.96 -4.66
N LEU A 411 21.24 5.88 -4.96
CA LEU A 411 21.28 7.25 -4.42
C LEU A 411 20.09 8.16 -4.84
N SER A 412 19.11 7.65 -5.59
CA SER A 412 17.87 8.38 -5.91
C SER A 412 16.63 7.83 -5.21
N GLU A 413 16.80 6.80 -4.38
CA GLU A 413 15.72 6.06 -3.72
C GLU A 413 15.71 6.28 -2.20
N THR A 414 14.59 5.91 -1.58
CA THR A 414 14.44 5.93 -0.12
C THR A 414 13.46 4.83 0.22
N TRP A 415 13.99 3.67 0.59
CA TRP A 415 13.19 2.47 0.81
C TRP A 415 12.41 2.59 2.13
N THR A 416 11.15 2.15 2.13
CA THR A 416 10.27 2.11 3.30
C THR A 416 10.17 0.73 3.93
N GLU A 417 10.64 -0.30 3.22
CA GLU A 417 10.55 -1.73 3.51
C GLU A 417 11.92 -2.37 3.20
N THR A 418 12.24 -3.50 3.81
CA THR A 418 13.44 -4.30 3.49
C THR A 418 13.13 -5.31 2.36
N ASN A 419 14.08 -6.18 2.02
CA ASN A 419 14.02 -7.04 0.84
C ASN A 419 14.14 -8.53 1.23
N PRO A 420 13.03 -9.30 1.26
CA PRO A 420 13.01 -10.74 1.60
C PRO A 420 14.02 -11.66 0.89
N ALA A 421 14.56 -11.22 -0.25
CA ALA A 421 15.55 -11.96 -1.02
C ALA A 421 17.01 -11.59 -0.69
N SER A 422 17.25 -10.68 0.26
CA SER A 422 18.54 -10.02 0.49
C SER A 422 18.73 -9.58 1.95
N ALA A 423 19.28 -10.49 2.77
CA ALA A 423 19.73 -10.36 4.16
C ALA A 423 20.79 -9.26 4.44
N ASP A 424 20.82 -8.21 3.65
CA ASP A 424 21.79 -7.13 3.53
C ASP A 424 21.13 -6.16 2.51
N SER A 425 20.01 -5.53 2.90
CA SER A 425 19.12 -4.80 1.98
C SER A 425 19.80 -3.58 1.34
N ASP A 426 20.42 -2.73 2.16
CA ASP A 426 21.09 -1.49 1.74
C ASP A 426 22.56 -1.68 1.29
N ARG A 427 23.15 -2.84 1.61
CA ARG A 427 24.46 -3.33 1.16
C ARG A 427 25.68 -2.68 1.83
N ASP A 428 25.48 -2.13 3.03
CA ASP A 428 26.56 -1.90 4.00
C ASP A 428 27.29 -3.23 4.34
N GLY A 429 26.53 -4.31 4.55
CA GLY A 429 26.99 -5.66 4.89
C GLY A 429 27.08 -6.02 6.38
N LEU A 430 26.30 -5.35 7.21
CA LEU A 430 25.60 -5.95 8.34
C LEU A 430 24.55 -6.95 7.80
N ASN A 431 23.37 -7.02 8.41
CA ASN A 431 22.31 -7.99 8.15
C ASN A 431 21.04 -7.45 8.81
N ASP A 432 19.95 -7.33 8.08
CA ASP A 432 18.75 -6.59 8.49
C ASP A 432 18.24 -6.98 9.91
N GLY A 433 18.14 -8.27 10.22
CA GLY A 433 17.75 -8.82 11.53
C GLY A 433 18.87 -8.93 12.57
N VAL A 434 20.04 -8.34 12.31
CA VAL A 434 21.04 -7.93 13.32
C VAL A 434 20.81 -6.48 13.74
N GLU A 435 20.27 -5.67 12.83
CA GLU A 435 20.09 -4.22 12.93
C GLU A 435 18.75 -3.89 13.57
N ASP A 436 17.65 -4.34 12.94
CA ASP A 436 16.38 -4.58 13.62
C ASP A 436 16.52 -5.79 14.54
N ALA A 437 17.17 -5.55 15.69
CA ALA A 437 17.43 -6.55 16.71
C ALA A 437 16.14 -7.05 17.40
N ASN A 438 14.98 -6.40 17.16
CA ASN A 438 13.70 -6.77 17.72
C ASN A 438 12.73 -7.46 16.73
N ARG A 439 13.03 -7.39 15.42
CA ARG A 439 12.40 -8.06 14.27
C ARG A 439 10.94 -7.65 14.08
N ASN A 440 10.73 -6.35 13.86
CA ASN A 440 9.43 -5.72 13.65
C ASN A 440 9.26 -4.98 12.29
N GLY A 441 10.33 -4.86 11.49
CA GLY A 441 10.33 -4.19 10.18
C GLY A 441 10.55 -2.66 10.24
N ILE A 442 11.02 -2.14 11.38
CA ILE A 442 11.15 -0.71 11.64
C ILE A 442 12.42 -0.46 12.46
N GLY A 443 13.32 0.40 11.96
CA GLY A 443 14.43 0.93 12.77
C GLY A 443 13.93 1.66 14.01
N ASP A 444 14.10 1.04 15.18
CA ASP A 444 13.63 1.55 16.47
C ASP A 444 14.73 2.33 17.20
N ALA A 445 14.39 3.10 18.24
CA ALA A 445 15.33 4.02 18.88
C ALA A 445 16.43 3.29 19.70
N GLY A 446 17.58 3.03 19.07
CA GLY A 446 18.70 2.25 19.61
C GLY A 446 19.11 1.04 18.75
N GLU A 447 18.57 0.95 17.54
CA GLU A 447 18.84 0.00 16.46
C GLU A 447 19.25 0.80 15.21
N THR A 448 20.04 0.20 14.29
CA THR A 448 20.35 0.81 12.99
C THR A 448 19.19 0.59 12.01
N ASP A 449 19.10 1.39 10.94
CA ASP A 449 17.99 1.28 9.98
C ASP A 449 18.45 0.51 8.72
N PRO A 450 18.07 -0.77 8.53
CA PRO A 450 18.59 -1.65 7.47
C PRO A 450 18.15 -1.29 6.04
N ARG A 451 17.65 -0.06 5.85
CA ARG A 451 17.25 0.56 4.59
C ARG A 451 18.09 1.82 4.31
N ASN A 452 19.15 2.06 5.08
CA ASN A 452 19.97 3.26 5.03
C ASN A 452 21.40 2.97 5.55
N PRO A 453 22.40 2.81 4.66
CA PRO A 453 23.73 2.29 4.99
C PRO A 453 24.68 3.37 5.57
N ASP A 454 24.11 4.27 6.37
CA ASP A 454 24.69 5.48 6.98
C ASP A 454 23.60 6.03 7.96
N THR A 455 23.28 5.29 9.03
CA THR A 455 22.04 5.49 9.82
C THR A 455 21.87 6.92 10.36
N ASP A 456 22.95 7.55 10.83
CA ASP A 456 22.90 8.91 11.40
C ASP A 456 23.25 10.03 10.40
N GLY A 457 23.60 9.67 9.16
CA GLY A 457 23.87 10.59 8.05
C GLY A 457 25.20 11.32 8.20
N ASP A 458 26.24 10.63 8.65
CA ASP A 458 27.60 11.06 8.92
C ASP A 458 28.49 11.17 7.66
N ASP A 459 28.25 10.31 6.64
CA ASP A 459 29.09 10.03 5.46
C ASP A 459 30.11 8.85 5.67
N LEU A 460 29.76 7.90 6.55
CA LEU A 460 30.37 6.60 6.86
C LEU A 460 29.29 5.52 7.10
N ASP A 461 29.56 4.28 6.71
CA ASP A 461 28.63 3.15 6.86
C ASP A 461 28.74 2.41 8.21
N ASP A 462 27.60 2.04 8.78
CA ASP A 462 27.35 1.48 10.12
C ASP A 462 28.27 0.29 10.49
N ARG A 463 28.56 -0.57 9.50
CA ARG A 463 29.53 -1.66 9.63
C ARG A 463 30.96 -1.18 9.74
N ARG A 464 31.34 -0.14 9.00
CA ARG A 464 32.68 0.45 9.08
C ARG A 464 32.85 1.14 10.42
N GLU A 465 31.86 1.88 10.88
CA GLU A 465 31.82 2.44 12.24
C GLU A 465 32.02 1.36 13.30
N SER A 466 31.18 0.32 13.27
CA SER A 466 31.32 -0.89 14.10
C SER A 466 32.70 -1.56 13.98
N SER A 467 33.36 -1.48 12.82
CA SER A 467 34.71 -2.04 12.58
C SER A 467 35.83 -1.16 13.13
N TYR A 468 35.61 0.15 13.24
CA TYR A 468 36.56 1.15 13.75
C TYR A 468 36.39 1.40 15.25
N GLY A 469 35.18 1.21 15.78
CA GLY A 469 34.81 1.43 17.18
C GLY A 469 33.99 2.70 17.42
N ALA A 470 33.44 3.28 16.36
CA ALA A 470 32.39 4.30 16.40
C ALA A 470 31.03 3.68 16.82
N ASP A 471 30.05 4.52 17.14
CA ASP A 471 28.67 4.15 17.50
C ASP A 471 27.73 4.63 16.36
N PRO A 472 27.16 3.74 15.52
CA PRO A 472 26.41 4.11 14.28
C PRO A 472 25.13 4.95 14.44
N LEU A 473 24.95 5.57 15.60
CA LEU A 473 23.79 6.35 16.01
C LEU A 473 24.21 7.70 16.61
N ASP A 474 25.50 8.06 16.55
CA ASP A 474 26.08 9.31 17.08
C ASP A 474 27.22 9.86 16.17
N PRO A 475 26.94 10.83 15.28
CA PRO A 475 27.81 11.25 14.16
C PRO A 475 29.00 12.15 14.56
N ASP A 476 29.55 11.92 15.76
CA ASP A 476 30.69 12.59 16.42
C ASP A 476 30.99 11.76 17.68
N THR A 477 31.33 10.45 17.53
CA THR A 477 31.35 9.44 18.63
C THR A 477 32.13 9.91 19.87
N ASP A 478 33.12 10.79 19.69
CA ASP A 478 34.04 11.22 20.74
C ASP A 478 33.89 12.69 21.24
N ASP A 479 32.83 13.41 20.83
CA ASP A 479 32.45 14.76 21.30
C ASP A 479 33.45 15.90 20.88
N ASP A 480 34.17 15.75 19.75
CA ASP A 480 35.26 16.62 19.27
C ASP A 480 34.81 17.73 18.27
N SER A 481 33.65 17.53 17.63
CA SER A 481 33.07 18.36 16.55
C SER A 481 33.63 18.14 15.14
N TYR A 482 34.36 17.05 14.89
CA TYR A 482 34.40 16.43 13.56
C TYR A 482 33.25 15.41 13.43
N ARG A 483 33.29 14.62 12.36
CA ARG A 483 32.32 13.58 12.00
C ARG A 483 33.11 12.31 11.75
N ASP A 484 32.59 11.15 12.09
CA ASP A 484 33.31 9.88 12.08
C ASP A 484 33.73 9.49 10.65
N GLY A 485 32.94 9.86 9.66
CA GLY A 485 33.21 9.73 8.23
C GLY A 485 34.12 10.79 7.67
N ILE A 486 34.20 11.97 8.31
CA ILE A 486 35.30 12.93 8.08
C ILE A 486 36.60 12.35 8.65
N GLU A 487 36.58 11.81 9.87
CA GLU A 487 37.71 11.22 10.58
C GLU A 487 38.33 10.06 9.79
N CYS A 488 37.52 9.04 9.49
CA CYS A 488 37.89 7.85 8.73
C CYS A 488 38.40 8.20 7.32
N ARG A 489 37.80 9.18 6.65
CA ARG A 489 38.21 9.67 5.32
C ARG A 489 39.57 10.37 5.35
N PHE A 490 40.02 10.89 6.50
CA PHE A 490 41.34 11.53 6.67
C PHE A 490 42.35 10.75 7.52
N GLY A 491 41.95 9.58 8.03
CA GLY A 491 42.83 8.65 8.74
C GLY A 491 43.18 9.08 10.16
N SER A 492 42.27 9.83 10.79
CA SER A 492 42.15 9.93 12.25
C SER A 492 41.44 8.69 12.81
N ASP A 493 40.88 8.76 14.03
CA ASP A 493 40.42 7.61 14.82
C ASP A 493 39.13 8.03 15.54
N PRO A 494 37.93 7.76 14.99
CA PRO A 494 36.67 8.41 15.39
C PRO A 494 36.21 8.12 16.83
N ALA A 495 36.81 7.12 17.48
CA ALA A 495 36.60 6.82 18.88
C ALA A 495 37.69 7.47 19.78
N SER A 496 38.26 8.61 19.37
CA SER A 496 39.46 9.18 19.98
C SER A 496 39.70 10.70 19.73
N ALA A 497 39.07 11.55 20.56
CA ALA A 497 39.10 13.04 20.61
C ALA A 497 40.50 13.71 20.80
N SER A 498 41.57 12.99 20.49
CA SER A 498 42.96 13.42 20.44
C SER A 498 43.65 13.09 19.09
N SER A 499 42.95 12.39 18.21
CA SER A 499 43.37 11.94 16.88
C SER A 499 42.76 12.87 15.83
N LEU A 500 43.30 14.07 15.66
CA LEU A 500 42.62 15.09 14.85
C LEU A 500 42.90 14.95 13.34
N PRO A 501 41.91 15.20 12.45
CA PRO A 501 42.07 15.14 11.00
C PRO A 501 42.94 16.30 10.49
N ALA A 502 43.58 16.12 9.33
CA ALA A 502 44.65 16.99 8.84
C ALA A 502 44.15 18.30 8.17
N ILE A 503 43.34 19.07 8.89
CA ILE A 503 42.59 20.25 8.42
C ILE A 503 43.32 21.57 8.74
N ARG A 504 43.07 22.63 7.97
CA ARG A 504 43.60 23.99 8.23
C ARG A 504 42.60 25.08 7.84
N THR A 505 42.89 26.34 8.18
CA THR A 505 42.10 27.48 7.70
C THR A 505 42.52 27.97 6.29
N PRO A 506 41.61 28.64 5.54
CA PRO A 506 41.93 29.30 4.28
C PRO A 506 42.98 30.43 4.40
N MET A 507 43.74 30.66 3.32
CA MET A 507 44.76 31.71 3.18
C MET A 507 44.52 32.62 1.96
N GLY A 508 43.26 32.86 1.63
CA GLY A 508 42.81 33.82 0.60
C GLY A 508 42.39 33.19 -0.73
N ASP A 509 42.32 34.00 -1.79
CA ASP A 509 42.05 33.61 -3.19
C ASP A 509 42.94 32.47 -3.75
N ALA A 510 44.00 32.08 -3.04
CA ALA A 510 44.86 30.94 -3.40
C ALA A 510 44.33 29.60 -2.89
N ASP A 511 43.35 29.61 -1.97
CA ASP A 511 42.77 28.43 -1.35
C ASP A 511 41.27 28.27 -1.65
N ILE A 512 40.51 29.36 -1.66
CA ILE A 512 39.05 29.33 -1.87
C ILE A 512 38.61 30.58 -2.62
N VAL A 513 37.73 30.41 -3.61
CA VAL A 513 37.24 31.48 -4.50
C VAL A 513 35.73 31.39 -4.68
N VAL A 514 35.06 32.54 -4.89
CA VAL A 514 33.71 32.53 -5.50
C VAL A 514 33.83 31.93 -6.90
N ASN A 515 33.08 30.88 -7.22
CA ASN A 515 33.05 30.26 -8.56
C ASN A 515 31.82 30.69 -9.35
N GLU A 516 30.64 30.65 -8.72
CA GLU A 516 29.37 31.06 -9.29
C GLU A 516 28.57 31.96 -8.31
N TYR A 517 27.70 32.82 -8.84
CA TYR A 517 26.64 33.48 -8.08
C TYR A 517 25.46 33.88 -8.97
N LEU A 518 24.25 33.84 -8.41
CA LEU A 518 23.01 34.28 -9.05
C LEU A 518 22.46 35.53 -8.37
N ALA A 519 22.48 36.66 -9.08
CA ALA A 519 22.01 37.97 -8.58
C ALA A 519 20.72 38.49 -9.25
N ASP A 520 20.29 37.86 -10.36
CA ASP A 520 19.04 38.17 -11.06
C ASP A 520 18.32 36.86 -11.40
N VAL A 521 17.47 36.41 -10.47
CA VAL A 521 16.77 35.12 -10.52
C VAL A 521 15.83 35.07 -11.74
N PRO A 522 15.91 34.04 -12.63
CA PRO A 522 15.13 33.99 -13.87
C PRO A 522 13.63 34.18 -13.66
N GLN A 523 12.96 34.96 -14.51
CA GLN A 523 11.57 35.40 -14.29
C GLN A 523 10.47 34.34 -14.42
N ASP A 524 10.71 33.18 -15.05
CA ASP A 524 9.75 32.08 -15.10
C ASP A 524 9.76 31.24 -13.82
N LEU A 525 8.71 30.46 -13.59
CA LEU A 525 8.50 29.74 -12.32
C LEU A 525 9.28 28.42 -12.21
N GLU A 526 9.84 27.91 -13.32
CA GLU A 526 10.39 26.55 -13.40
C GLU A 526 11.92 26.56 -13.45
N ALA A 527 12.52 27.56 -14.10
CA ALA A 527 13.95 27.87 -14.02
C ALA A 527 14.26 29.00 -13.02
N GLY A 528 13.25 29.62 -12.41
CA GLY A 528 13.42 30.60 -11.34
C GLY A 528 13.48 30.00 -9.93
N ASP A 529 13.03 28.76 -9.78
CA ASP A 529 13.19 27.93 -8.57
C ASP A 529 14.54 27.22 -8.67
N VAL A 530 15.53 27.75 -7.96
CA VAL A 530 16.96 27.41 -8.08
C VAL A 530 17.45 26.73 -6.80
N ASN A 531 16.81 27.00 -5.66
CA ASN A 531 17.02 26.21 -4.44
C ASN A 531 16.26 24.88 -4.45
N GLY A 532 15.23 24.73 -5.29
CA GLY A 532 14.44 23.52 -5.43
C GLY A 532 13.27 23.38 -4.47
N ASP A 533 12.92 24.42 -3.70
CA ASP A 533 11.90 24.37 -2.63
C ASP A 533 10.45 24.35 -3.13
N GLY A 534 10.24 24.38 -4.45
CA GLY A 534 8.94 24.44 -5.11
C GLY A 534 8.38 25.86 -5.23
N THR A 535 9.07 26.89 -4.71
CA THR A 535 8.57 28.26 -4.63
C THR A 535 9.60 29.34 -4.97
N ARG A 536 9.80 29.61 -6.27
CA ARG A 536 10.51 30.79 -6.80
C ARG A 536 10.31 32.07 -5.97
N GLY A 537 11.32 32.43 -5.19
CA GLY A 537 11.43 33.63 -4.37
C GLY A 537 12.64 34.48 -4.78
N THR A 538 12.41 35.72 -5.23
CA THR A 538 13.46 36.62 -5.79
C THR A 538 14.65 36.93 -4.87
N SER A 539 14.61 36.55 -3.59
CA SER A 539 15.73 36.66 -2.63
C SER A 539 15.94 35.38 -1.83
N GLN A 540 15.36 34.26 -2.27
CA GLN A 540 15.59 32.90 -1.75
C GLN A 540 16.51 32.16 -2.71
N ASP A 541 16.20 32.21 -4.00
CA ASP A 541 16.95 31.61 -5.12
C ASP A 541 18.24 32.37 -5.50
N GLU A 542 18.52 33.52 -4.90
CA GLU A 542 19.87 34.11 -4.95
C GLU A 542 20.86 33.09 -4.39
N PHE A 543 22.03 32.91 -5.01
CA PHE A 543 23.07 32.05 -4.42
C PHE A 543 24.49 32.56 -4.63
N ILE A 544 25.39 32.08 -3.77
CA ILE A 544 26.85 32.20 -3.89
C ILE A 544 27.45 30.80 -3.75
N GLU A 545 28.28 30.42 -4.69
CA GLU A 545 29.11 29.21 -4.64
C GLU A 545 30.57 29.59 -4.37
N LEU A 546 31.19 28.96 -3.37
CA LEU A 546 32.63 29.02 -3.13
C LEU A 546 33.25 27.65 -3.44
N VAL A 547 34.40 27.60 -4.12
CA VAL A 547 35.14 26.35 -4.39
C VAL A 547 36.51 26.38 -3.72
N ASN A 548 36.85 25.32 -3.00
CA ASN A 548 38.19 25.10 -2.44
C ASN A 548 39.15 24.65 -3.55
N ILE A 549 39.97 25.57 -4.03
CA ILE A 549 40.97 25.32 -5.08
C ILE A 549 42.34 24.88 -4.55
N SER A 550 42.44 24.70 -3.23
CA SER A 550 43.65 24.22 -2.55
C SER A 550 43.79 22.69 -2.66
N ASN A 551 44.90 22.16 -2.13
CA ASN A 551 45.11 20.73 -1.94
C ASN A 551 44.95 20.29 -0.47
N ALA A 552 44.18 21.04 0.32
CA ALA A 552 43.98 20.81 1.75
C ALA A 552 42.51 21.01 2.17
N TYR A 553 42.09 20.31 3.21
CA TYR A 553 40.77 20.48 3.82
C TYR A 553 40.72 21.82 4.56
N LEU A 554 39.65 22.58 4.30
CA LEU A 554 39.50 23.95 4.82
C LEU A 554 38.39 24.02 5.87
N ASP A 555 38.78 24.27 7.13
CA ASP A 555 37.83 24.66 8.18
C ASP A 555 37.38 26.10 7.92
N ILE A 556 36.11 26.24 7.52
CA ILE A 556 35.43 27.53 7.32
C ILE A 556 34.40 27.81 8.42
N SER A 557 34.45 27.10 9.54
CA SER A 557 33.49 27.24 10.64
C SER A 557 33.44 28.66 11.18
N GLY A 558 32.24 29.24 11.24
CA GLY A 558 32.02 30.62 11.67
C GLY A 558 32.50 31.71 10.70
N TYR A 559 33.06 31.38 9.52
CA TYR A 559 33.39 32.35 8.48
C TYR A 559 32.10 32.95 7.89
N ARG A 560 32.22 34.07 7.17
CA ARG A 560 31.05 34.92 6.85
C ARG A 560 30.99 35.38 5.41
N LEU A 561 29.79 35.31 4.83
CA LEU A 561 29.45 36.04 3.61
C LEU A 561 28.96 37.45 3.97
N HIS A 562 29.42 38.41 3.19
CA HIS A 562 29.12 39.84 3.31
C HIS A 562 28.85 40.46 1.93
N ASP A 563 28.19 41.61 1.97
CA ASP A 563 27.68 42.39 0.85
C ASP A 563 28.22 43.84 0.92
N ALA A 564 28.30 44.58 -0.19
CA ALA A 564 29.21 45.73 -0.27
C ALA A 564 28.75 46.94 0.54
N GLY A 565 29.72 47.54 1.25
CA GLY A 565 29.48 48.77 2.01
C GLY A 565 28.58 48.60 3.23
N ASN A 566 28.11 47.39 3.52
CA ASN A 566 27.32 47.06 4.71
C ASN A 566 28.16 46.20 5.68
N THR A 567 28.21 46.56 6.96
CA THR A 567 28.84 45.71 7.99
C THR A 567 27.96 44.51 8.37
N THR A 568 26.79 44.40 7.76
CA THR A 568 25.83 43.30 7.94
C THR A 568 26.40 42.00 7.39
N VAL A 569 26.28 40.94 8.20
CA VAL A 569 26.59 39.56 7.82
C VAL A 569 25.40 39.00 7.04
N ARG A 570 25.64 38.37 5.89
CA ARG A 570 24.61 37.74 5.04
C ARG A 570 24.45 36.25 5.33
N PHE A 571 25.55 35.59 5.65
CA PHE A 571 25.56 34.22 6.15
C PHE A 571 26.75 34.03 7.10
N THR A 572 26.62 33.13 8.07
CA THR A 572 27.74 32.63 8.89
C THR A 572 27.72 31.12 8.78
N PHE A 573 28.82 30.52 8.31
CA PHE A 573 28.95 29.07 8.24
C PHE A 573 28.86 28.47 9.66
N PRO A 574 28.15 27.33 9.86
CA PRO A 574 28.04 26.69 11.16
C PRO A 574 29.38 26.40 11.86
N SER A 575 29.30 26.13 13.16
CA SER A 575 30.43 25.69 13.99
C SER A 575 29.95 24.90 15.22
N SER A 576 28.78 24.28 15.08
CA SER A 576 28.02 23.58 16.12
C SER A 576 26.77 22.95 15.46
N PRO A 577 26.44 21.66 15.70
CA PRO A 577 27.28 20.67 16.38
C PRO A 577 28.62 20.47 15.66
N PHE A 578 28.59 20.13 14.36
CA PHE A 578 29.79 19.89 13.57
C PHE A 578 30.44 21.17 13.03
N ARG A 579 31.69 21.03 12.58
CA ARG A 579 32.45 22.05 11.83
C ARG A 579 32.07 22.07 10.35
N THR A 580 32.09 23.25 9.73
CA THR A 580 31.96 23.35 8.26
C THR A 580 33.32 23.17 7.59
N ILE A 581 33.57 21.97 7.04
CA ILE A 581 34.82 21.59 6.39
C ILE A 581 34.61 21.47 4.87
N VAL A 582 35.37 22.21 4.06
CA VAL A 582 35.30 22.10 2.58
C VAL A 582 36.44 21.22 2.05
N PRO A 583 36.15 20.10 1.35
CA PRO A 583 37.16 19.25 0.74
C PRO A 583 37.99 19.92 -0.38
N PRO A 584 39.24 19.48 -0.64
CA PRO A 584 40.02 19.93 -1.79
C PRO A 584 39.30 19.65 -3.10
N GLY A 585 39.04 20.70 -3.89
CA GLY A 585 38.31 20.65 -5.15
C GLY A 585 36.82 20.91 -5.03
N ASP A 586 36.21 20.70 -3.86
CA ASP A 586 34.76 20.76 -3.66
C ASP A 586 34.21 22.18 -3.49
N ALA A 587 32.93 22.30 -3.80
CA ALA A 587 32.12 23.51 -3.65
C ALA A 587 31.38 23.54 -2.29
N VAL A 588 30.97 24.74 -1.91
CA VAL A 588 29.98 25.02 -0.87
C VAL A 588 29.02 26.09 -1.38
N VAL A 589 27.72 25.82 -1.31
CA VAL A 589 26.66 26.67 -1.86
C VAL A 589 25.85 27.30 -0.72
N VAL A 590 25.60 28.59 -0.82
CA VAL A 590 24.72 29.33 0.08
C VAL A 590 23.63 30.04 -0.72
N PHE A 591 22.38 29.66 -0.49
CA PHE A 591 21.18 30.31 -1.00
C PHE A 591 20.72 31.49 -0.13
N GLY A 592 19.89 32.37 -0.70
CA GLY A 592 19.26 33.50 -0.03
C GLY A 592 18.20 33.11 1.00
N GLY A 593 17.67 31.89 0.92
CA GLY A 593 16.68 31.36 1.85
C GLY A 593 15.91 30.19 1.23
N GLY A 594 14.71 29.95 1.75
CA GLY A 594 13.88 28.82 1.35
C GLY A 594 14.26 27.54 2.09
N ASP A 595 13.72 26.41 1.64
CA ASP A 595 14.11 25.08 2.13
C ASP A 595 15.17 24.48 1.21
N VAL A 596 16.12 23.74 1.79
CA VAL A 596 17.18 23.02 1.05
C VAL A 596 17.42 21.61 1.65
N SER A 597 16.53 21.16 2.54
CA SER A 597 16.62 19.84 3.17
C SER A 597 15.92 18.76 2.35
N GLU A 598 14.66 18.99 1.96
CA GLU A 598 13.86 18.05 1.17
C GLU A 598 13.54 18.57 -0.24
N PHE A 599 13.50 17.64 -1.21
CA PHE A 599 13.22 17.86 -2.64
C PHE A 599 14.22 18.75 -3.39
N GLY A 600 14.13 18.72 -4.73
CA GLY A 600 14.86 19.58 -5.67
C GLY A 600 16.37 19.36 -5.82
N GLY A 601 16.88 19.49 -7.05
CA GLY A 601 18.29 19.80 -7.37
C GLY A 601 19.37 18.72 -7.14
N THR A 602 20.15 18.43 -8.19
CA THR A 602 21.40 17.66 -8.12
C THR A 602 22.58 18.57 -7.78
N PHE A 603 22.68 19.03 -6.53
CA PHE A 603 23.73 19.96 -6.05
C PHE A 603 25.13 19.33 -5.88
N GLY A 604 25.47 18.34 -6.73
CA GLY A 604 26.74 17.61 -6.71
C GLY A 604 27.21 17.18 -5.32
N ASN A 605 28.50 17.37 -5.05
CA ASN A 605 29.13 17.01 -3.78
C ASN A 605 28.66 17.90 -2.61
N CYS A 606 27.97 19.02 -2.85
CA CYS A 606 27.55 19.93 -1.79
C CYS A 606 26.45 19.34 -0.92
N ARG A 607 25.49 18.60 -1.50
CA ARG A 607 24.42 17.95 -0.70
C ARG A 607 25.01 16.87 0.21
N ARG A 608 25.86 15.99 -0.36
CA ARG A 608 26.53 14.89 0.36
C ARG A 608 27.38 15.39 1.54
N ASN A 609 28.33 16.30 1.31
CA ASN A 609 29.25 16.75 2.36
C ASN A 609 28.61 17.72 3.39
N GLY A 610 27.28 17.94 3.39
CA GLY A 610 26.64 18.93 4.27
C GLY A 610 27.03 20.38 3.98
N LEU A 611 27.36 20.69 2.71
CA LEU A 611 27.85 21.98 2.22
C LEU A 611 26.80 22.74 1.38
N LEU A 612 25.52 22.48 1.64
CA LEU A 612 24.37 23.16 1.07
C LEU A 612 23.65 23.95 2.17
N PHE A 613 23.49 25.26 2.00
CA PHE A 613 22.95 26.13 3.05
C PHE A 613 21.92 27.13 2.50
N ALA A 614 20.95 27.51 3.35
CA ALA A 614 20.02 28.61 3.10
C ALA A 614 20.21 29.73 4.13
N SER A 615 20.17 31.00 3.70
CA SER A 615 20.29 32.13 4.62
C SER A 615 18.99 32.42 5.38
N THR A 616 19.10 32.57 6.69
CA THR A 616 18.02 33.05 7.58
C THR A 616 18.04 34.57 7.77
N ALA A 617 18.87 35.30 7.03
CA ALA A 617 18.95 36.76 7.11
C ALA A 617 17.70 37.43 6.53
N SER A 618 17.29 38.56 7.12
CA SER A 618 16.14 39.35 6.63
C SER A 618 16.44 39.96 5.25
N GLY A 619 15.97 39.31 4.18
CA GLY A 619 16.28 39.64 2.79
C GLY A 619 17.39 38.80 2.17
N GLY A 620 17.77 37.68 2.81
CA GLY A 620 18.74 36.72 2.29
C GLY A 620 20.13 37.30 2.07
N LEU A 621 20.74 36.89 0.96
CA LEU A 621 22.02 37.45 0.51
C LEU A 621 21.85 38.93 0.13
N SER A 622 20.72 39.29 -0.48
CA SER A 622 20.45 40.60 -1.10
C SER A 622 21.56 41.01 -2.06
N LEU A 623 21.74 40.21 -3.09
CA LEU A 623 22.54 40.57 -4.26
C LEU A 623 21.81 41.67 -5.05
N ASN A 624 22.44 42.15 -6.12
CA ASN A 624 21.97 43.30 -6.87
C ASN A 624 22.14 43.06 -8.37
N ASP A 625 21.01 42.98 -9.08
CA ASP A 625 20.89 42.80 -10.52
C ASP A 625 21.67 43.84 -11.36
N THR A 626 22.11 44.96 -10.76
CA THR A 626 22.99 45.95 -11.43
C THR A 626 24.48 45.87 -11.05
N GLY A 627 24.81 45.14 -9.98
CA GLY A 627 26.17 44.85 -9.54
C GLY A 627 26.54 45.27 -8.12
N ASP A 628 27.11 44.34 -7.35
CA ASP A 628 27.53 44.58 -5.97
C ASP A 628 28.96 44.06 -5.65
N THR A 629 29.26 43.68 -4.40
CA THR A 629 30.49 42.96 -4.02
C THR A 629 30.23 41.87 -2.98
N ILE A 630 30.42 40.62 -3.40
CA ILE A 630 30.45 39.46 -2.51
C ILE A 630 31.80 39.44 -1.79
N GLN A 631 31.79 39.35 -0.46
CA GLN A 631 33.01 39.20 0.35
C GLN A 631 32.89 37.97 1.25
N PHE A 632 33.82 37.02 1.16
CA PHE A 632 33.97 35.92 2.12
C PHE A 632 35.05 36.28 3.15
N LYS A 633 34.74 36.23 4.45
CA LYS A 633 35.57 36.79 5.52
C LYS A 633 35.80 35.85 6.70
N THR A 634 36.86 36.14 7.45
CA THR A 634 37.20 35.50 8.74
C THR A 634 36.06 35.58 9.77
N PRO A 635 36.04 34.72 10.81
CA PRO A 635 34.97 34.69 11.82
C PRO A 635 34.83 35.94 12.70
N ASP A 636 35.80 36.86 12.69
CA ASP A 636 35.68 38.20 13.30
C ASP A 636 35.10 39.25 12.34
N GLY A 637 34.96 38.94 11.05
CA GLY A 637 34.48 39.82 9.99
C GLY A 637 35.51 40.86 9.51
N VAL A 638 36.78 40.74 9.91
CA VAL A 638 37.83 41.75 9.67
C VAL A 638 38.52 41.55 8.33
N ASP A 639 39.10 40.38 8.09
CA ASP A 639 39.90 40.11 6.90
C ASP A 639 39.07 39.39 5.82
N ALA A 640 39.16 39.88 4.58
CA ALA A 640 38.58 39.22 3.42
C ALA A 640 39.51 38.13 2.90
N ILE A 641 38.94 36.93 2.71
CA ILE A 641 39.58 35.77 2.12
C ILE A 641 39.45 35.84 0.58
N THR A 642 38.25 36.13 0.07
CA THR A 642 38.01 36.42 -1.36
C THR A 642 36.96 37.52 -1.51
N ASP A 643 37.17 38.42 -2.49
CA ASP A 643 36.34 39.59 -2.79
C ASP A 643 35.96 39.59 -4.29
N THR A 644 34.68 39.40 -4.61
CA THR A 644 34.15 39.40 -5.99
C THR A 644 33.26 40.63 -6.24
N VAL A 645 33.83 41.64 -6.90
CA VAL A 645 33.15 42.87 -7.32
C VAL A 645 32.51 42.67 -8.71
N TYR A 646 31.19 42.83 -8.82
CA TYR A 646 30.45 42.53 -10.05
C TYR A 646 29.57 43.69 -10.55
N GLY A 647 29.11 43.58 -11.80
CA GLY A 647 28.24 44.56 -12.46
C GLY A 647 28.84 45.31 -13.65
N SER A 648 28.11 46.32 -14.12
CA SER A 648 28.46 47.09 -15.33
C SER A 648 29.85 47.74 -15.23
N GLY A 649 30.81 47.21 -15.99
CA GLY A 649 32.20 47.71 -16.04
C GLY A 649 33.10 47.22 -14.91
N LYS A 650 32.71 46.16 -14.19
CA LYS A 650 33.52 45.47 -13.18
C LYS A 650 34.24 44.24 -13.77
N PRO A 651 35.14 43.57 -13.02
CA PRO A 651 35.79 42.33 -13.48
C PRO A 651 34.83 41.16 -13.70
N ALA A 652 33.73 41.09 -12.94
CA ALA A 652 32.67 40.11 -13.11
C ALA A 652 31.35 40.77 -13.59
N PRO A 653 30.54 40.10 -14.44
CA PRO A 653 29.30 40.67 -14.97
C PRO A 653 28.16 40.60 -13.95
N ALA A 654 27.16 41.47 -14.09
CA ALA A 654 25.79 41.16 -13.66
C ALA A 654 25.01 40.80 -14.93
N PRO A 655 24.85 39.50 -15.26
CA PRO A 655 23.97 39.07 -16.34
C PRO A 655 22.52 39.09 -15.87
N ALA A 656 21.58 39.12 -16.81
CA ALA A 656 20.15 39.14 -16.51
C ALA A 656 19.52 37.75 -16.69
N ASP A 657 18.53 37.44 -15.86
CA ASP A 657 17.80 36.17 -15.79
C ASP A 657 18.74 34.92 -15.84
N GLN A 658 19.92 34.97 -15.19
CA GLN A 658 20.91 33.86 -15.10
C GLN A 658 22.06 34.20 -14.12
N SER A 659 22.90 33.21 -13.78
CA SER A 659 24.08 33.39 -12.94
C SER A 659 25.32 33.89 -13.70
N ALA A 660 26.32 34.33 -12.93
CA ALA A 660 27.69 34.54 -13.41
C ALA A 660 28.62 33.49 -12.83
N THR A 661 29.30 32.74 -13.70
CA THR A 661 30.17 31.60 -13.38
C THR A 661 31.57 31.78 -13.96
N ARG A 662 32.59 31.12 -13.42
CA ARG A 662 33.93 31.07 -14.03
C ARG A 662 33.93 30.10 -15.21
N SER A 663 34.59 30.47 -16.30
CA SER A 663 34.84 29.53 -17.40
C SER A 663 36.33 29.52 -17.78
N PRO A 664 37.05 28.38 -17.60
CA PRO A 664 36.62 27.15 -16.92
C PRO A 664 36.34 27.35 -15.42
N ASP A 665 35.68 26.38 -14.79
CA ASP A 665 35.47 26.34 -13.34
C ASP A 665 36.75 26.49 -12.52
N SER A 666 36.59 26.98 -11.30
CA SER A 666 37.61 27.17 -10.25
C SER A 666 38.77 28.12 -10.58
N THR A 667 38.98 28.43 -11.86
CA THR A 667 40.25 28.96 -12.39
C THR A 667 40.05 30.04 -13.45
N GLY A 668 38.88 30.08 -14.09
CA GLY A 668 38.54 31.03 -15.13
C GLY A 668 38.21 32.43 -14.62
N GLY A 669 37.94 33.31 -15.59
CA GLY A 669 37.28 34.58 -15.36
C GLY A 669 35.76 34.43 -15.48
N PHE A 670 35.01 35.32 -14.85
CA PHE A 670 33.55 35.27 -14.87
C PHE A 670 32.95 35.58 -16.25
N ILE A 671 31.94 34.80 -16.62
CA ILE A 671 31.07 34.97 -17.79
C ILE A 671 29.61 34.74 -17.35
N ALA A 672 28.64 35.14 -18.17
CA ALA A 672 27.25 34.75 -17.98
C ALA A 672 27.09 33.26 -18.30
N HIS A 673 26.40 32.50 -17.45
CA HIS A 673 26.43 31.03 -17.46
C HIS A 673 26.03 30.39 -18.80
N ALA A 674 24.95 30.86 -19.43
CA ALA A 674 24.49 30.34 -20.72
C ALA A 674 25.46 30.61 -21.91
N HIS A 675 26.58 31.29 -21.67
CA HIS A 675 27.67 31.49 -22.64
C HIS A 675 28.99 30.78 -22.26
N ALA A 676 29.04 30.08 -21.12
CA ALA A 676 30.20 29.30 -20.70
C ALA A 676 30.36 28.03 -21.55
N ALA A 677 31.61 27.57 -21.71
CA ALA A 677 31.89 26.33 -22.42
C ALA A 677 31.75 25.13 -21.47
N GLY A 678 30.65 24.39 -21.61
CA GLY A 678 30.25 23.28 -20.73
C GLY A 678 28.73 23.30 -20.53
N ALA A 679 28.20 24.48 -20.19
CA ALA A 679 26.82 24.73 -19.72
C ALA A 679 25.66 24.23 -20.60
N GLU A 680 25.88 23.81 -21.84
CA GLU A 680 24.88 23.40 -22.86
C GLU A 680 23.70 24.39 -23.11
N GLY A 681 23.67 25.54 -22.45
CA GLY A 681 22.58 26.54 -22.47
C GLY A 681 21.87 26.74 -21.12
N ALA A 682 22.23 26.01 -20.07
CA ALA A 682 21.73 26.20 -18.71
C ALA A 682 22.00 27.61 -18.16
N LEU A 683 21.18 28.06 -17.23
CA LEU A 683 21.22 29.41 -16.64
C LEU A 683 22.07 29.50 -15.36
N PHE A 684 22.43 28.36 -14.77
CA PHE A 684 23.21 28.20 -13.54
C PHE A 684 23.63 26.73 -13.34
N SER A 685 24.56 26.43 -12.42
CA SER A 685 24.98 25.05 -12.08
C SER A 685 25.34 24.83 -10.59
N PRO A 686 24.57 25.31 -9.60
CA PRO A 686 24.98 25.35 -8.20
C PRO A 686 25.38 23.97 -7.64
N GLY A 687 26.61 23.85 -7.13
CA GLY A 687 27.17 22.62 -6.57
C GLY A 687 27.74 21.65 -7.60
N THR A 688 27.73 22.01 -8.88
CA THR A 688 28.25 21.22 -10.01
C THR A 688 29.15 22.06 -10.92
N MET A 689 30.06 21.40 -11.64
CA MET A 689 30.80 22.05 -12.73
C MET A 689 29.86 22.45 -13.87
N LEU A 690 30.38 23.27 -14.80
CA LEU A 690 29.68 23.70 -15.99
C LEU A 690 29.06 22.59 -16.86
N ASP A 691 29.52 21.34 -16.78
CA ASP A 691 28.95 20.19 -17.51
C ASP A 691 27.93 19.36 -16.71
N GLY A 692 27.54 19.84 -15.52
CA GLY A 692 26.67 19.14 -14.57
C GLY A 692 27.38 18.06 -13.75
N GLY A 693 28.68 17.82 -13.99
CA GLY A 693 29.47 16.88 -13.22
C GLY A 693 29.76 17.37 -11.78
N PRO A 694 30.03 16.46 -10.83
CA PRO A 694 30.47 16.84 -9.50
C PRO A 694 31.81 17.55 -9.55
N PHE A 695 32.03 18.48 -8.61
CA PHE A 695 33.34 19.08 -8.40
C PHE A 695 34.39 18.01 -8.07
N VAL A 696 35.56 18.09 -8.72
CA VAL A 696 36.67 17.16 -8.54
C VAL A 696 38.00 17.88 -8.77
N LEU A 697 39.02 17.57 -7.95
CA LEU A 697 40.39 17.93 -8.30
C LEU A 697 40.87 17.11 -9.51
N PRO A 698 41.80 17.64 -10.33
CA PRO A 698 42.48 16.90 -11.39
C PRO A 698 43.48 15.85 -10.83
N TRP A 699 42.91 14.79 -10.26
CA TRP A 699 43.50 13.49 -9.90
C TRP A 699 44.88 13.50 -9.22
N THR A 700 44.87 13.58 -7.89
CA THR A 700 45.63 12.60 -7.10
C THR A 700 44.69 11.46 -6.74
N PRO A 701 45.08 10.18 -6.88
CA PRO A 701 44.26 9.08 -6.39
C PRO A 701 44.03 9.23 -4.88
N PRO A 702 42.87 8.82 -4.34
CA PRO A 702 42.66 8.81 -2.91
C PRO A 702 43.78 8.02 -2.22
N LEU A 703 44.18 8.46 -1.03
CA LEU A 703 44.93 7.60 -0.13
C LEU A 703 44.10 6.33 0.04
N ARG A 704 44.72 5.15 -0.13
CA ARG A 704 44.05 3.90 0.22
C ARG A 704 43.63 4.03 1.69
N PHE A 705 42.38 3.67 2.01
CA PHE A 705 41.89 3.58 3.38
C PHE A 705 42.90 2.79 4.21
N ASN A 706 43.46 3.42 5.24
CA ASN A 706 44.64 2.89 5.95
C ASN A 706 44.63 3.18 7.45
N PHE A 707 43.45 3.51 8.01
CA PHE A 707 43.21 3.23 9.42
C PHE A 707 43.02 1.71 9.56
N GLN A 708 43.98 1.04 10.21
CA GLN A 708 43.84 -0.36 10.58
C GLN A 708 43.28 -0.41 12.01
N PRO A 709 42.07 -0.96 12.22
CA PRO A 709 41.51 -1.01 13.57
C PRO A 709 42.43 -1.80 14.53
N PRO A 710 42.56 -1.40 15.81
CA PRO A 710 43.63 -1.84 16.72
C PRO A 710 43.71 -3.36 17.00
N GLY A 711 44.39 -4.10 16.13
CA GLY A 711 44.63 -5.54 16.27
C GLY A 711 44.37 -6.37 15.02
N SER A 712 43.79 -5.77 13.96
CA SER A 712 43.55 -6.42 12.66
C SER A 712 44.83 -6.96 12.01
N SER A 713 44.75 -8.13 11.37
CA SER A 713 45.86 -8.69 10.61
C SER A 713 45.81 -8.23 9.13
N PRO A 714 46.96 -8.01 8.48
CA PRO A 714 47.01 -7.72 7.04
C PRO A 714 46.67 -8.97 6.23
N GLY A 715 45.36 -9.23 6.11
CA GLY A 715 44.77 -10.42 5.51
C GLY A 715 43.29 -10.62 5.84
N ASP A 716 42.75 -9.93 6.86
CA ASP A 716 41.33 -10.01 7.23
C ASP A 716 40.44 -9.14 6.32
N TYR A 717 41.02 -8.13 5.66
CA TYR A 717 40.38 -7.40 4.57
C TYR A 717 40.19 -8.30 3.35
N LEU A 718 38.92 -8.56 2.98
CA LEU A 718 38.60 -8.92 1.61
C LEU A 718 39.02 -7.75 0.70
N PRO A 719 39.89 -7.96 -0.30
CA PRO A 719 40.01 -6.97 -1.36
C PRO A 719 38.70 -6.94 -2.14
N ASP A 720 38.18 -5.73 -2.32
CA ASP A 720 37.30 -5.29 -3.43
C ASP A 720 37.02 -6.41 -4.46
N ARG A 721 35.76 -6.88 -4.49
CA ARG A 721 35.38 -8.14 -5.15
C ARG A 721 35.35 -8.07 -6.67
N GLY A 722 35.85 -7.01 -7.29
CA GLY A 722 36.13 -6.96 -8.72
C GLY A 722 34.92 -6.59 -9.59
N GLU A 723 33.79 -6.25 -8.96
CA GLU A 723 32.80 -5.36 -9.55
C GLU A 723 33.49 -4.01 -9.79
N ALA A 724 33.84 -3.72 -11.04
CA ALA A 724 34.53 -2.48 -11.36
C ALA A 724 33.52 -1.34 -11.29
N TYR A 725 33.44 -0.65 -10.14
CA TYR A 725 32.73 0.62 -10.01
C TYR A 725 33.28 1.62 -11.04
N SER A 726 32.58 1.65 -12.16
CA SER A 726 32.91 2.34 -13.38
C SER A 726 32.08 3.62 -13.39
N PRO A 727 32.71 4.82 -13.40
CA PRO A 727 31.97 6.10 -13.38
C PRO A 727 31.14 6.38 -14.64
N LEU A 728 30.86 5.37 -15.48
CA LEU A 728 30.06 5.43 -16.69
C LEU A 728 28.67 4.80 -16.50
N ASP A 729 28.54 3.84 -15.59
CA ASP A 729 27.29 3.05 -15.46
C ASP A 729 26.23 3.77 -14.60
N GLN A 730 26.61 4.89 -13.95
CA GLN A 730 25.71 5.79 -13.20
C GLN A 730 24.96 6.81 -14.08
N TYR A 731 25.12 6.78 -15.41
CA TYR A 731 24.50 7.73 -16.35
C TYR A 731 23.80 7.01 -17.51
N GLY A 732 22.51 6.70 -17.31
CA GLY A 732 21.71 5.88 -18.23
C GLY A 732 21.57 6.41 -19.67
N TRP A 733 22.44 5.96 -20.58
CA TRP A 733 22.37 6.23 -22.02
C TRP A 733 22.65 4.97 -22.88
N HIS A 734 21.64 4.08 -22.92
CA HIS A 734 21.46 2.89 -23.80
C HIS A 734 22.20 1.58 -23.50
#